data_AF-A0A5J6TY43-F1
#
_entry.id   AF-A0A5J6TY43-F1
#
_cell.length_a   1.000
_cell.length_b   1.000
_cell.length_c   1.000
_cell.angle_alpha   90.00
_cell.angle_beta   90.00
_cell.angle_gamma   90.00
#
_symmetry.space_group_name_H-M   'P 1'
#
loop_
_entity.id
_entity.type
_entity.pdbx_description
1 polymer ?
#
loop_
_entity_poly.entity_id
_entity_poly.type
_entity_poly.pdbx_seq_one_letter_code
_entity_poly.pdbx_strand_id
1 'polypeptide(L)'
;MNIRLAGGVVAAGRCAWIPGPSGPARVDEADVRPGAPVALGPDGAPDDAVARAVAALRLLVADGGDAAAGAGVDLGAGFRSGRLAGARGDRRDAVLAALRAVGVRDAGRLGDRAGAMVALFGPAVTRRVGAAAARAAEEGRWDALHLASAASDVLGPEQLERVLDLDAPERLIPGGSPSALGADLRRVLEPLPGPRRLDVVLDLWGRLVDRRAEEAHRARRRATQSRRDRVEDLHARRRHFEDEQVLRWLRSDLGTDASTAEIARWVPPDSYWHIVLCGLLHDAFAATALLRTAVEVADHGVGEGLARSAPLLDAVMHESGGDVTVNNVRRVPGLTGLPARPGAYVRDLHGQVGKPADGRLAGYVRQRLARARDFALVIVRDIVRTLDQLDTRVPESALRAWADLPLCDWRERAGYTAARPPEEWDGIGAWAARMLDKEPLSGRVAEFDAADVEVVGDFLWYVELIDALARVHGHERAQALPGTGEPWYAHDVEPAPQPGPGYASLPQAVAGTAQLVAFGGVPPRGARTWPGLVDALLAGTAVSEALTGEFRVPAPLASRDGAEVHGHRVQMASTARDLAGWSAYMGNCIADEDYVEAARAGRAVLAGLYGPGGRLVANAELAPLKPAARGWHVTDFAGRFNHVAPPALEEAFHDWVAAIPGPPPRVPDAPPDGGVPPAPPARPVRRRAGERLLGEAGPALRELVRTDGAALDVLAAVAGTGPDAAPDTTAWRLRRSSLDRLARECARTLDERAADLVGLWDATGHRPLRDAVEALDPAVRDRFDRLPLLCGEPPLPKSLRRLVRLPGIADAYALDLAARRVRRALGLLAVRDDPALARAVRRRTTEPLLCALTVHTTCERPGVPLVPVTAPRRATVPGFPATTLADEDGPWRRALPAARELGADTGVFWEEVAEHGLRVPASWPAHGGWPALWSRAHR
;
A
#
# COMPACT_ATOMS: atom_id res chain seq x y z
N MET A 1 -28.44 28.36 43.90
CA MET A 1 -28.60 28.04 42.47
C MET A 1 -27.81 26.77 42.14
N ASN A 2 -28.28 25.95 41.21
CA ASN A 2 -27.63 24.69 40.81
C ASN A 2 -27.09 24.84 39.38
N ILE A 3 -25.77 24.87 39.22
CA ILE A 3 -25.12 24.94 37.91
C ILE A 3 -24.83 23.50 37.45
N ARG A 4 -25.32 23.14 36.27
CA ARG A 4 -25.02 21.85 35.65
C ARG A 4 -23.71 21.94 34.86
N LEU A 5 -22.77 21.09 35.24
CA LEU A 5 -21.47 20.96 34.60
C LEU A 5 -21.41 19.71 33.73
N ALA A 6 -20.38 19.64 32.88
CA ALA A 6 -20.03 18.46 32.13
C ALA A 6 -19.86 17.22 33.04
N GLY A 7 -20.23 16.04 32.54
CA GLY A 7 -20.16 14.78 33.31
C GLY A 7 -21.24 14.60 34.38
N GLY A 8 -22.32 15.38 34.33
CA GLY A 8 -23.47 15.24 35.24
C GLY A 8 -23.28 15.85 36.64
N VAL A 9 -22.19 16.60 36.86
CA VAL A 9 -21.88 17.24 38.14
C VAL A 9 -22.77 18.47 38.34
N VAL A 10 -23.42 18.57 39.51
CA VAL A 10 -24.21 19.74 39.90
C VAL A 10 -23.43 20.52 40.95
N ALA A 11 -23.02 21.74 40.63
CA ALA A 11 -22.42 22.66 41.59
C ALA A 11 -23.53 23.46 42.29
N ALA A 12 -23.79 23.14 43.55
CA ALA A 12 -24.72 23.88 44.41
C ALA A 12 -23.98 24.96 45.22
N GLY A 13 -24.61 26.13 45.39
CA GLY A 13 -24.09 27.22 46.24
C GLY A 13 -22.88 27.97 45.67
N ARG A 14 -22.63 27.84 44.36
CA ARG A 14 -21.58 28.57 43.62
C ARG A 14 -22.18 29.33 42.45
N CYS A 15 -21.44 30.31 41.96
CA CYS A 15 -21.74 31.08 40.75
C CYS A 15 -20.69 30.77 39.67
N ALA A 16 -21.05 30.99 38.41
CA ALA A 16 -20.18 30.78 37.26
C ALA A 16 -19.89 32.10 36.54
N TRP A 17 -18.62 32.32 36.20
CA TRP A 17 -18.17 33.46 35.42
C TRP A 17 -17.45 33.02 34.15
N ILE A 18 -17.68 33.77 33.07
CA ILE A 18 -17.02 33.61 31.78
C ILE A 18 -16.23 34.88 31.40
N PRO A 19 -15.23 34.76 30.52
CA PRO A 19 -14.59 35.91 29.91
C PRO A 19 -15.54 36.67 28.97
N GLY A 20 -15.88 37.91 29.29
CA GLY A 20 -16.66 38.82 28.44
C GLY A 20 -15.82 39.95 27.80
N PRO A 21 -16.40 40.69 26.84
CA PRO A 21 -15.74 41.80 26.13
C PRO A 21 -15.44 43.01 27.04
N SER A 22 -16.23 43.21 28.10
CA SER A 22 -16.08 44.32 29.05
C SER A 22 -15.49 43.90 30.41
N GLY A 23 -15.07 42.64 30.55
CA GLY A 23 -14.65 42.04 31.81
C GLY A 23 -15.32 40.69 32.07
N PRO A 24 -15.11 40.07 33.25
CA PRO A 24 -15.84 38.87 33.67
C PRO A 24 -17.36 39.09 33.63
N ALA A 25 -18.09 38.16 33.02
CA ALA A 25 -19.55 38.17 32.99
C ALA A 25 -20.11 36.95 33.72
N ARG A 26 -21.20 37.12 34.46
CA ARG A 26 -21.88 36.02 35.14
C ARG A 26 -22.73 35.24 34.13
N VAL A 27 -22.72 33.90 34.21
CA VAL A 27 -23.41 33.03 33.24
C VAL A 27 -24.92 33.30 33.18
N ASP A 28 -25.52 33.76 34.28
CA ASP A 28 -26.96 34.04 34.38
C ASP A 28 -27.39 35.28 33.55
N GLU A 29 -26.43 36.12 33.16
CA GLU A 29 -26.62 37.38 32.43
C GLU A 29 -26.19 37.28 30.96
N ALA A 30 -25.62 36.13 30.55
CA ALA A 30 -25.02 35.93 29.24
C ALA A 30 -25.66 34.74 28.50
N ASP A 31 -25.82 34.85 27.20
CA ASP A 31 -26.24 33.73 26.36
C ASP A 31 -25.02 32.82 26.10
N VAL A 32 -24.80 31.84 26.99
CA VAL A 32 -23.57 31.04 27.02
C VAL A 32 -23.73 29.71 26.30
N ARG A 33 -22.78 29.41 25.42
CA ARG A 33 -22.73 28.15 24.67
C ARG A 33 -22.61 26.94 25.62
N PRO A 34 -23.31 25.82 25.34
CA PRO A 34 -23.08 24.55 26.01
C PRO A 34 -21.60 24.15 26.01
N GLY A 35 -21.11 23.57 27.11
CA GLY A 35 -19.73 23.13 27.23
C GLY A 35 -18.67 24.22 27.44
N ALA A 36 -19.06 25.50 27.53
CA ALA A 36 -18.14 26.62 27.71
C ALA A 36 -17.32 26.50 29.02
N PRO A 37 -16.03 26.89 29.00
CA PRO A 37 -15.19 26.94 30.19
C PRO A 37 -15.65 28.07 31.13
N VAL A 38 -15.76 27.77 32.42
CA VAL A 38 -16.23 28.70 33.46
C VAL A 38 -15.32 28.68 34.69
N ALA A 39 -15.26 29.80 35.39
CA ALA A 39 -14.71 29.89 36.74
C ALA A 39 -15.86 29.75 37.74
N LEU A 40 -15.75 28.82 38.70
CA LEU A 40 -16.76 28.49 39.69
C LEU A 40 -16.33 28.92 41.09
N GLY A 41 -17.06 29.84 41.70
CA GLY A 41 -16.68 30.51 42.95
C GLY A 41 -17.88 31.02 43.77
N PRO A 42 -17.65 31.68 44.90
CA PRO A 42 -18.71 32.11 45.82
C PRO A 42 -19.47 33.35 45.32
N ASP A 43 -20.79 33.41 45.56
CA ASP A 43 -21.75 34.43 45.06
C ASP A 43 -21.37 35.89 45.40
N GLY A 44 -20.63 36.11 46.49
CA GLY A 44 -20.15 37.43 46.93
C GLY A 44 -18.64 37.65 46.79
N ALA A 45 -17.97 36.95 45.85
CA ALA A 45 -16.54 37.17 45.62
C ALA A 45 -16.27 38.61 45.15
N PRO A 46 -15.22 39.29 45.65
CA PRO A 46 -14.89 40.65 45.21
C PRO A 46 -14.42 40.64 43.74
N ASP A 47 -14.71 41.74 43.02
CA ASP A 47 -14.49 41.85 41.57
C ASP A 47 -13.04 41.56 41.15
N ASP A 48 -12.07 41.92 42.00
CA ASP A 48 -10.65 41.67 41.76
C ASP A 48 -10.30 40.16 41.83
N ALA A 49 -10.95 39.41 42.72
CA ALA A 49 -10.82 37.95 42.80
C ALA A 49 -11.49 37.26 41.60
N VAL A 50 -12.66 37.75 41.16
CA VAL A 50 -13.33 37.26 39.95
C VAL A 50 -12.46 37.50 38.71
N ALA A 51 -11.91 38.70 38.57
CA ALA A 51 -11.04 39.04 37.44
C ALA A 51 -9.77 38.17 37.39
N ARG A 52 -9.12 37.93 38.54
CA ARG A 52 -7.97 37.02 38.63
C ARG A 52 -8.34 35.58 38.27
N ALA A 53 -9.47 35.07 38.76
CA ALA A 53 -9.92 33.71 38.47
C ALA A 53 -10.24 33.50 36.98
N VAL A 54 -10.91 34.47 36.34
CA VAL A 54 -11.20 34.42 34.90
C VAL A 54 -9.93 34.57 34.06
N ALA A 55 -8.96 35.38 34.50
CA ALA A 55 -7.64 35.44 33.85
C ALA A 55 -6.89 34.10 33.96
N ALA A 56 -6.89 33.46 35.13
CA ALA A 56 -6.30 32.14 35.33
C ALA A 56 -7.00 31.05 34.51
N LEU A 57 -8.32 31.13 34.34
CA LEU A 57 -9.09 30.26 33.45
C LEU A 57 -8.67 30.46 31.98
N ARG A 58 -8.51 31.71 31.53
CA ARG A 58 -8.05 32.00 30.15
C ARG A 58 -6.68 31.41 29.88
N LEU A 59 -5.73 31.51 30.82
CA LEU A 59 -4.41 30.89 30.70
C LEU A 59 -4.51 29.36 30.64
N LEU A 60 -5.29 28.76 31.54
CA LEU A 60 -5.53 27.32 31.54
C LEU A 60 -6.09 26.82 30.21
N VAL A 61 -7.05 27.55 29.63
CA VAL A 61 -7.66 27.24 28.33
C VAL A 61 -6.69 27.48 27.18
N ALA A 62 -5.84 28.51 27.25
CA ALA A 62 -4.82 28.76 26.23
C ALA A 62 -3.79 27.63 26.16
N ASP A 63 -3.37 27.11 27.32
CA ASP A 63 -2.33 26.09 27.41
C ASP A 63 -2.87 24.65 27.28
N GLY A 64 -4.07 24.38 27.80
CA GLY A 64 -4.68 23.04 27.88
C GLY A 64 -5.94 22.83 27.06
N GLY A 65 -6.44 23.86 26.38
CA GLY A 65 -7.72 23.87 25.70
C GLY A 65 -8.92 23.85 26.66
N ASP A 66 -10.13 23.92 26.10
CA ASP A 66 -11.38 23.94 26.88
C ASP A 66 -11.52 22.70 27.80
N ALA A 67 -10.98 21.55 27.38
CA ALA A 67 -11.02 20.31 28.16
C ALA A 67 -10.35 20.47 29.54
N ALA A 68 -9.23 21.20 29.63
CA ALA A 68 -8.51 21.41 30.89
C ALA A 68 -9.37 22.14 31.93
N ALA A 69 -10.26 23.05 31.50
CA ALA A 69 -11.19 23.73 32.41
C ALA A 69 -12.13 22.73 33.11
N GLY A 70 -12.43 21.59 32.49
CA GLY A 70 -13.28 20.55 33.06
C GLY A 70 -12.67 19.81 34.25
N ALA A 71 -11.40 20.05 34.60
CA ALA A 71 -10.65 19.29 35.60
C ALA A 71 -10.82 19.81 37.04
N GLY A 72 -11.55 20.90 37.29
CA GLY A 72 -11.66 21.45 38.65
C GLY A 72 -10.34 22.03 39.18
N VAL A 73 -9.52 22.61 38.30
CA VAL A 73 -8.24 23.22 38.66
C VAL A 73 -8.50 24.38 39.63
N ASP A 74 -7.69 24.47 40.67
CA ASP A 74 -7.70 25.62 41.58
C ASP A 74 -7.23 26.89 40.85
N LEU A 75 -8.14 27.86 40.76
CA LEU A 75 -7.91 29.17 40.14
C LEU A 75 -7.54 30.23 41.19
N GLY A 76 -7.46 29.87 42.47
CA GLY A 76 -7.20 30.77 43.60
C GLY A 76 -8.48 31.34 44.22
N ALA A 77 -8.39 31.86 45.45
CA ALA A 77 -9.47 32.54 46.18
C ALA A 77 -10.81 31.75 46.26
N GLY A 78 -10.73 30.41 46.32
CA GLY A 78 -11.90 29.53 46.36
C GLY A 78 -12.54 29.23 44.99
N PHE A 79 -11.98 29.75 43.90
CA PHE A 79 -12.43 29.48 42.55
C PHE A 79 -11.86 28.18 42.00
N ARG A 80 -12.68 27.46 41.24
CA ARG A 80 -12.31 26.23 40.54
C ARG A 80 -12.70 26.35 39.07
N SER A 81 -11.93 25.73 38.18
CA SER A 81 -12.33 25.64 36.77
C SER A 81 -13.51 24.67 36.60
N GLY A 82 -14.37 24.91 35.62
CA GLY A 82 -15.41 23.98 35.21
C GLY A 82 -15.75 24.11 33.73
N ARG A 83 -16.59 23.20 33.23
CA ARG A 83 -17.26 23.33 31.93
C ARG A 83 -18.75 23.18 32.13
N LEU A 84 -19.54 24.02 31.48
CA LEU A 84 -20.99 23.90 31.49
C LEU A 84 -21.44 22.57 30.85
N ALA A 85 -22.69 22.16 31.12
CA ALA A 85 -23.29 21.00 30.48
C ALA A 85 -23.25 21.11 28.93
N GLY A 86 -23.06 19.98 28.25
CA GLY A 86 -22.95 19.89 26.78
C GLY A 86 -21.53 19.74 26.24
N ALA A 87 -20.50 19.76 27.09
CA ALA A 87 -19.13 19.43 26.71
C ALA A 87 -18.95 17.94 26.38
N ARG A 88 -18.21 17.63 25.31
CA ARG A 88 -17.71 16.28 24.99
C ARG A 88 -16.47 15.92 25.83
N GLY A 89 -16.23 14.62 25.96
CA GLY A 89 -15.13 14.03 26.74
C GLY A 89 -15.52 13.72 28.19
N ASP A 90 -14.68 12.93 28.86
CA ASP A 90 -14.90 12.54 30.25
C ASP A 90 -13.94 13.27 31.21
N ARG A 91 -13.97 12.86 32.49
CA ARG A 91 -13.10 13.44 33.52
C ARG A 91 -11.62 13.12 33.30
N ARG A 92 -11.29 11.98 32.68
CA ARG A 92 -9.92 11.55 32.37
C ARG A 92 -9.27 12.54 31.39
N ASP A 93 -10.00 12.89 30.34
CA ASP A 93 -9.55 13.84 29.32
C ASP A 93 -9.21 15.20 29.94
N ALA A 94 -10.10 15.69 30.81
CA ALA A 94 -9.93 16.96 31.48
C ALA A 94 -8.70 16.96 32.39
N VAL A 95 -8.52 15.91 33.21
CA VAL A 95 -7.38 15.82 34.14
C VAL A 95 -6.06 15.71 33.39
N LEU A 96 -5.99 14.94 32.29
CA LEU A 96 -4.75 14.84 31.51
C LEU A 96 -4.41 16.17 30.81
N ALA A 97 -5.41 16.83 30.22
CA ALA A 97 -5.23 18.14 29.58
C ALA A 97 -4.77 19.20 30.59
N ALA A 98 -5.40 19.23 31.77
CA ALA A 98 -5.03 20.15 32.83
C ALA A 98 -3.65 19.84 33.43
N LEU A 99 -3.27 18.57 33.60
CA LEU A 99 -1.92 18.19 34.06
C LEU A 99 -0.83 18.65 33.08
N ARG A 100 -1.07 18.58 31.77
CA ARG A 100 -0.17 19.14 30.75
C ARG A 100 -0.05 20.66 30.84
N ALA A 101 -1.17 21.35 31.08
CA ALA A 101 -1.21 22.81 31.14
C ALA A 101 -0.59 23.39 32.43
N VAL A 102 -0.88 22.80 33.59
CA VAL A 102 -0.35 23.28 34.88
C VAL A 102 1.06 22.74 35.16
N GLY A 103 1.44 21.64 34.52
CA GLY A 103 2.73 20.96 34.76
C GLY A 103 2.77 20.18 36.07
N VAL A 104 3.79 19.33 36.21
CA VAL A 104 3.90 18.41 37.36
C VAL A 104 4.08 19.16 38.69
N ARG A 105 4.81 20.28 38.67
CA ARG A 105 5.11 21.07 39.88
C ARG A 105 3.85 21.65 40.52
N ASP A 106 2.87 22.03 39.72
CA ASP A 106 1.61 22.62 40.18
C ASP A 106 0.43 21.64 40.13
N ALA A 107 0.69 20.33 39.98
CA ALA A 107 -0.34 19.30 39.89
C ALA A 107 -1.26 19.27 41.13
N GLY A 108 -0.82 19.77 42.29
CA GLY A 108 -1.66 19.95 43.49
C GLY A 108 -2.88 20.84 43.27
N ARG A 109 -2.87 21.70 42.24
CA ARG A 109 -4.03 22.52 41.84
C ARG A 109 -5.19 21.66 41.31
N LEU A 110 -4.95 20.42 40.88
CA LEU A 110 -5.99 19.49 40.43
C LEU A 110 -6.82 18.91 41.59
N GLY A 111 -6.42 19.17 42.84
CA GLY A 111 -7.04 18.60 44.04
C GLY A 111 -6.23 17.44 44.63
N ASP A 112 -6.90 16.54 45.33
CA ASP A 112 -6.23 15.38 45.94
C ASP A 112 -5.60 14.47 44.88
N ARG A 113 -4.34 14.08 45.14
CA ARG A 113 -3.53 13.27 44.23
C ARG A 113 -4.19 11.92 43.94
N ALA A 114 -4.84 11.30 44.94
CA ALA A 114 -5.55 10.05 44.72
C ALA A 114 -6.75 10.26 43.78
N GLY A 115 -7.51 11.33 43.96
CA GLY A 115 -8.61 11.71 43.06
C GLY A 115 -8.18 11.94 41.60
N ALA A 116 -7.03 12.59 41.38
CA ALA A 116 -6.50 12.79 40.03
C ALA A 116 -6.05 11.47 39.38
N MET A 117 -5.40 10.57 40.13
CA MET A 117 -4.98 9.26 39.61
C MET A 117 -6.19 8.35 39.33
N VAL A 118 -7.21 8.37 40.18
CA VAL A 118 -8.47 7.65 39.96
C VAL A 118 -9.19 8.18 38.72
N ALA A 119 -9.15 9.49 38.48
CA ALA A 119 -9.71 10.04 37.24
C ALA A 119 -8.95 9.56 36.00
N LEU A 120 -7.62 9.43 36.06
CA LEU A 120 -6.80 9.02 34.91
C LEU A 120 -6.88 7.52 34.61
N PHE A 121 -6.89 6.66 35.64
CA PHE A 121 -6.73 5.21 35.49
C PHE A 121 -7.87 4.38 36.10
N GLY A 122 -8.87 5.01 36.69
CA GLY A 122 -9.98 4.34 37.36
C GLY A 122 -9.69 3.95 38.82
N PRO A 123 -10.69 3.38 39.51
CA PRO A 123 -10.64 3.11 40.95
C PRO A 123 -9.63 2.02 41.36
N ALA A 124 -9.20 1.18 40.41
CA ALA A 124 -8.22 0.11 40.65
C ALA A 124 -6.76 0.60 40.65
N VAL A 125 -6.53 1.90 40.50
CA VAL A 125 -5.18 2.47 40.44
C VAL A 125 -4.39 2.20 41.73
N THR A 126 -3.13 1.78 41.58
CA THR A 126 -2.23 1.50 42.71
C THR A 126 -1.26 2.66 42.94
N ARG A 127 -0.63 2.69 44.13
CA ARG A 127 0.44 3.65 44.45
C ARG A 127 1.60 3.57 43.45
N ARG A 128 1.90 2.37 42.92
CA ARG A 128 2.98 2.15 41.94
C ARG A 128 2.65 2.78 40.60
N VAL A 129 1.45 2.56 40.07
CA VAL A 129 0.96 3.23 38.85
C VAL A 129 1.00 4.76 39.02
N GLY A 130 0.57 5.27 40.17
CA GLY A 130 0.64 6.72 40.46
C GLY A 130 2.06 7.30 40.57
N ALA A 131 3.06 6.49 40.91
CA ALA A 131 4.47 6.88 40.90
C ALA A 131 5.06 6.84 39.48
N ALA A 132 4.74 5.81 38.71
CA ALA A 132 5.14 5.69 37.30
C ALA A 132 4.53 6.82 36.44
N ALA A 133 3.27 7.18 36.68
CA ALA A 133 2.60 8.27 35.97
C ALA A 133 3.22 9.63 36.28
N ALA A 134 3.61 9.87 37.53
CA ALA A 134 4.33 11.09 37.91
C ALA A 134 5.70 11.17 37.22
N ARG A 135 6.46 10.07 37.23
CA ARG A 135 7.76 9.99 36.53
C ARG A 135 7.62 10.23 35.03
N ALA A 136 6.65 9.58 34.38
CA ALA A 136 6.38 9.78 32.95
C ALA A 136 6.04 11.24 32.63
N ALA A 137 5.27 11.92 33.49
CA ALA A 137 4.97 13.34 33.32
C ALA A 137 6.19 14.24 33.55
N GLU A 138 7.05 13.93 34.53
CA GLU A 138 8.30 14.66 34.81
C GLU A 138 9.30 14.55 33.66
N GLU A 139 9.39 13.37 33.05
CA GLU A 139 10.26 13.08 31.90
C GLU A 139 9.64 13.50 30.55
N GLY A 140 8.41 14.06 30.57
CA GLY A 140 7.73 14.53 29.35
C GLY A 140 7.21 13.42 28.44
N ARG A 141 7.08 12.18 28.92
CA ARG A 141 6.57 11.00 28.22
C ARG A 141 5.04 11.02 28.11
N TRP A 142 4.53 12.10 27.51
CA TRP A 142 3.11 12.43 27.45
C TRP A 142 2.27 11.47 26.62
N ASP A 143 2.86 10.83 25.61
CA ASP A 143 2.17 9.84 24.76
C ASP A 143 2.00 8.50 25.49
N ALA A 144 3.00 8.10 26.29
CA ALA A 144 2.90 6.93 27.18
C ALA A 144 1.83 7.15 28.25
N LEU A 145 1.79 8.33 28.88
CA LEU A 145 0.76 8.70 29.84
C LEU A 145 -0.65 8.72 29.21
N HIS A 146 -0.78 9.24 27.99
CA HIS A 146 -2.03 9.26 27.25
C HIS A 146 -2.51 7.85 26.92
N LEU A 147 -1.62 6.98 26.42
CA LEU A 147 -1.94 5.59 26.09
C LEU A 147 -2.30 4.79 27.35
N ALA A 148 -1.54 4.91 28.44
CA ALA A 148 -1.85 4.25 29.70
C ALA A 148 -3.20 4.67 30.25
N SER A 149 -3.51 5.97 30.16
CA SER A 149 -4.81 6.49 30.56
C SER A 149 -5.94 5.98 29.66
N ALA A 150 -5.73 5.88 28.35
CA ALA A 150 -6.71 5.29 27.44
C ALA A 150 -6.92 3.78 27.67
N ALA A 151 -5.85 3.05 27.94
CA ALA A 151 -5.86 1.59 28.09
C ALA A 151 -6.27 1.11 29.50
N SER A 152 -6.50 2.01 30.47
CA SER A 152 -6.76 1.65 31.86
C SER A 152 -8.01 0.81 32.08
N ASP A 153 -8.96 0.86 31.13
CA ASP A 153 -10.20 0.09 31.23
C ASP A 153 -10.05 -1.35 30.72
N VAL A 154 -8.93 -1.66 30.05
CA VAL A 154 -8.64 -3.00 29.49
C VAL A 154 -7.36 -3.65 30.01
N LEU A 155 -6.48 -2.88 30.65
CA LEU A 155 -5.22 -3.33 31.23
C LEU A 155 -5.24 -3.23 32.76
N GLY A 156 -4.58 -4.20 33.42
CA GLY A 156 -4.38 -4.19 34.87
C GLY A 156 -3.24 -3.26 35.32
N PRO A 157 -3.11 -2.98 36.64
CA PRO A 157 -2.11 -2.05 37.17
C PRO A 157 -0.66 -2.36 36.76
N GLU A 158 -0.23 -3.61 36.84
CA GLU A 158 1.14 -4.03 36.48
C GLU A 158 1.42 -3.85 34.98
N GLN A 159 0.38 -3.97 34.15
CA GLN A 159 0.47 -3.73 32.71
C GLN A 159 0.56 -2.24 32.41
N LEU A 160 -0.17 -1.40 33.16
CA LEU A 160 -0.11 0.06 33.03
C LEU A 160 1.27 0.61 33.42
N GLU A 161 1.93 0.06 34.44
CA GLU A 161 3.31 0.42 34.77
C GLU A 161 4.24 0.24 33.57
N ARG A 162 4.11 -0.89 32.85
CA ARG A 162 4.90 -1.16 31.63
C ARG A 162 4.57 -0.22 30.47
N VAL A 163 3.32 0.22 30.33
CA VAL A 163 2.92 1.20 29.30
C VAL A 163 3.45 2.60 29.66
N LEU A 164 3.43 2.97 30.93
CA LEU A 164 4.00 4.24 31.42
C LEU A 164 5.52 4.31 31.28
N ASP A 165 6.18 3.14 31.25
CA ASP A 165 7.61 3.04 31.00
C ASP A 165 8.01 3.15 29.52
N LEU A 166 7.05 3.23 28.59
CA LEU A 166 7.33 3.41 27.17
C LEU A 166 7.94 4.78 26.87
N ASP A 167 8.82 4.81 25.88
CA ASP A 167 9.44 6.01 25.35
C ASP A 167 9.29 6.06 23.82
N ALA A 168 9.23 7.28 23.28
CA ALA A 168 9.19 7.51 21.85
C ALA A 168 9.98 8.78 21.50
N PRO A 169 10.91 8.71 20.52
CA PRO A 169 11.73 9.86 20.13
C PRO A 169 10.90 10.97 19.44
N GLU A 170 9.74 10.61 18.89
CA GLU A 170 8.80 11.53 18.26
C GLU A 170 7.37 11.27 18.73
N ARG A 171 6.52 12.28 18.55
CA ARG A 171 5.11 12.22 18.94
C ARG A 171 4.32 11.21 18.10
N LEU A 172 3.80 10.17 18.75
CA LEU A 172 2.94 9.12 18.21
C LEU A 172 1.45 9.46 18.32
N ILE A 173 1.08 10.33 19.28
CA ILE A 173 -0.30 10.78 19.54
C ILE A 173 -0.41 12.29 19.24
N PRO A 174 -0.58 12.68 17.96
CA PRO A 174 -0.63 14.08 17.55
C PRO A 174 -1.88 14.83 18.05
N GLY A 175 -2.92 14.09 18.49
CA GLY A 175 -4.20 14.60 18.99
C GLY A 175 -5.13 13.46 19.40
N GLY A 176 -6.36 13.78 19.75
CA GLY A 176 -7.39 12.87 20.30
C GLY A 176 -7.52 12.97 21.82
N SER A 177 -8.64 12.49 22.35
CA SER A 177 -8.86 12.36 23.80
C SER A 177 -8.53 10.93 24.27
N PRO A 178 -7.96 10.75 25.47
CA PRO A 178 -7.75 9.41 26.04
C PRO A 178 -9.03 8.58 26.12
N SER A 179 -10.18 9.20 26.40
CA SER A 179 -11.48 8.52 26.46
C SER A 179 -11.91 7.92 25.13
N ALA A 180 -11.73 8.65 24.02
CA ALA A 180 -12.06 8.19 22.68
C ALA A 180 -11.15 7.03 22.27
N LEU A 181 -9.83 7.21 22.46
CA LEU A 181 -8.87 6.14 22.22
C LEU A 181 -9.17 4.91 23.09
N GLY A 182 -9.55 5.12 24.35
CA GLY A 182 -9.91 4.05 25.28
C GLY A 182 -11.14 3.27 24.86
N ALA A 183 -12.16 3.93 24.28
CA ALA A 183 -13.34 3.26 23.72
C ALA A 183 -12.96 2.33 22.55
N ASP A 184 -12.11 2.79 21.64
CA ASP A 184 -11.65 1.98 20.52
C ASP A 184 -10.72 0.84 20.97
N LEU A 185 -9.81 1.11 21.91
CA LEU A 185 -8.98 0.07 22.53
C LEU A 185 -9.84 -0.99 23.22
N ARG A 186 -10.92 -0.58 23.90
CA ARG A 186 -11.86 -1.51 24.53
C ARG A 186 -12.50 -2.42 23.49
N ARG A 187 -13.08 -1.84 22.44
CA ARG A 187 -13.71 -2.59 21.34
C ARG A 187 -12.76 -3.62 20.72
N VAL A 188 -11.48 -3.28 20.58
CA VAL A 188 -10.48 -4.15 19.95
C VAL A 188 -9.92 -5.21 20.91
N LEU A 189 -9.60 -4.83 22.15
CA LEU A 189 -8.81 -5.66 23.07
C LEU A 189 -9.64 -6.44 24.08
N GLU A 190 -10.87 -6.02 24.38
CA GLU A 190 -11.74 -6.71 25.35
C GLU A 190 -11.96 -8.19 24.99
N PRO A 191 -12.16 -8.57 23.70
CA PRO A 191 -12.30 -9.98 23.31
C PRO A 191 -11.03 -10.83 23.50
N LEU A 192 -9.86 -10.20 23.69
CA LEU A 192 -8.58 -10.88 23.87
C LEU A 192 -8.36 -11.25 25.35
N PRO A 193 -7.66 -12.36 25.64
CA PRO A 193 -7.26 -12.70 27.00
C PRO A 193 -6.38 -11.61 27.64
N GLY A 194 -6.63 -11.29 28.91
CA GLY A 194 -5.92 -10.22 29.65
C GLY A 194 -4.40 -10.18 29.48
N PRO A 195 -3.67 -11.31 29.59
CA PRO A 195 -2.22 -11.32 29.39
C PRO A 195 -1.77 -10.89 27.98
N ARG A 196 -2.59 -11.11 26.95
CA ARG A 196 -2.27 -10.82 25.54
C ARG A 196 -2.52 -9.37 25.14
N ARG A 197 -3.40 -8.67 25.87
CA ARG A 197 -3.74 -7.28 25.57
C ARG A 197 -2.51 -6.39 25.61
N LEU A 198 -1.64 -6.58 26.61
CA LEU A 198 -0.39 -5.83 26.72
C LEU A 198 0.57 -6.15 25.58
N ASP A 199 0.77 -7.43 25.23
CA ASP A 199 1.68 -7.84 24.14
C ASP A 199 1.30 -7.12 22.82
N VAL A 200 0.01 -7.08 22.51
CA VAL A 200 -0.53 -6.44 21.30
C VAL A 200 -0.35 -4.92 21.32
N VAL A 201 -0.53 -4.27 22.47
CA VAL A 201 -0.30 -2.82 22.63
C VAL A 201 1.18 -2.47 22.49
N LEU A 202 2.07 -3.27 23.08
CA LEU A 202 3.52 -3.07 22.99
C LEU A 202 4.04 -3.29 21.56
N ASP A 203 3.55 -4.30 20.84
CA ASP A 203 3.89 -4.52 19.43
C ASP A 203 3.41 -3.34 18.55
N LEU A 204 2.21 -2.81 18.79
CA LEU A 204 1.74 -1.62 18.08
C LEU A 204 2.65 -0.40 18.35
N TRP A 205 3.02 -0.17 19.61
CA TRP A 205 3.91 0.94 19.96
C TRP A 205 5.27 0.83 19.25
N GLY A 206 5.93 -0.33 19.34
CA GLY A 206 7.22 -0.57 18.70
C GLY A 206 7.18 -0.29 17.20
N ARG A 207 6.15 -0.79 16.52
CA ARG A 207 5.97 -0.55 15.07
C ARG A 207 5.79 0.92 14.71
N LEU A 208 5.05 1.67 15.53
CA LEU A 208 4.87 3.11 15.30
C LEU A 208 6.16 3.89 15.55
N VAL A 209 6.94 3.50 16.56
CA VAL A 209 8.28 4.06 16.80
C VAL A 209 9.20 3.78 15.61
N ASP A 210 9.26 2.53 15.14
CA ASP A 210 10.08 2.14 13.99
C ASP A 210 9.66 2.92 12.74
N ARG A 211 8.34 3.02 12.50
CA ARG A 211 7.81 3.76 11.35
C ARG A 211 8.13 5.25 11.40
N ARG A 212 8.09 5.88 12.59
CA ARG A 212 8.48 7.28 12.76
C ARG A 212 9.98 7.48 12.63
N ALA A 213 10.77 6.56 13.18
CA ALA A 213 12.22 6.56 12.98
C ALA A 213 12.57 6.47 11.49
N GLU A 214 11.92 5.58 10.75
CA GLU A 214 12.05 5.49 9.29
C GLU A 214 11.62 6.78 8.59
N GLU A 215 10.46 7.37 8.93
CA GLU A 215 9.99 8.61 8.30
C GLU A 215 10.93 9.78 8.55
N ALA A 216 11.40 9.94 9.79
CA ALA A 216 12.40 10.92 10.16
C ALA A 216 13.71 10.69 9.39
N HIS A 217 14.10 9.43 9.21
CA HIS A 217 15.27 9.05 8.43
C HIS A 217 15.14 9.43 6.96
N ARG A 218 14.00 9.09 6.33
CA ARG A 218 13.69 9.48 4.95
C ARG A 218 13.68 11.01 4.82
N ALA A 219 13.12 11.73 5.79
CA ALA A 219 13.09 13.19 5.78
C ALA A 219 14.49 13.80 5.88
N ARG A 220 15.36 13.29 6.77
CA ARG A 220 16.76 13.73 6.89
C ARG A 220 17.54 13.51 5.59
N ARG A 221 17.41 12.33 4.98
CA ARG A 221 18.05 12.02 3.69
C ARG A 221 17.56 12.93 2.57
N ARG A 222 16.25 13.14 2.44
CA ARG A 222 15.69 14.10 1.47
C ARG A 222 16.15 15.54 1.71
N ALA A 223 16.36 15.94 2.97
CA ALA A 223 16.85 17.27 3.31
C ALA A 223 18.29 17.54 2.86
N THR A 224 19.08 16.51 2.52
CA THR A 224 20.41 16.69 1.90
C THR A 224 20.32 17.23 0.48
N GLN A 225 19.17 17.08 -0.18
CA GLN A 225 18.95 17.50 -1.56
C GLN A 225 18.57 18.98 -1.66
N SER A 226 18.95 19.64 -2.76
CA SER A 226 18.48 20.99 -3.06
C SER A 226 16.98 21.00 -3.35
N ARG A 227 16.22 21.93 -2.74
CA ARG A 227 14.80 22.17 -3.07
C ARG A 227 14.59 22.67 -4.51
N ARG A 228 15.62 23.28 -5.12
CA ARG A 228 15.60 23.71 -6.51
C ARG A 228 16.22 22.65 -7.39
N ASP A 229 15.42 22.12 -8.31
CA ASP A 229 15.85 21.25 -9.39
C ASP A 229 16.79 22.03 -10.34
N ARG A 230 17.93 21.43 -10.66
CA ARG A 230 18.97 21.98 -11.55
C ARG A 230 19.39 20.98 -12.63
N VAL A 231 18.61 19.93 -12.87
CA VAL A 231 18.90 18.90 -13.88
C VAL A 231 19.10 19.53 -15.26
N GLU A 232 18.23 20.44 -15.68
CA GLU A 232 18.36 21.12 -16.98
C GLU A 232 19.57 22.05 -17.06
N ASP A 233 19.92 22.73 -15.95
CA ASP A 233 21.11 23.57 -15.89
C ASP A 233 22.41 22.75 -16.01
N LEU A 234 22.44 21.58 -15.36
CA LEU A 234 23.55 20.63 -15.46
C LEU A 234 23.63 20.01 -16.86
N HIS A 235 22.50 19.65 -17.46
CA HIS A 235 22.47 19.20 -18.86
C HIS A 235 23.02 20.24 -19.82
N ALA A 236 22.61 21.51 -19.70
CA ALA A 236 23.15 22.58 -20.53
C ALA A 236 24.68 22.74 -20.35
N ARG A 237 25.15 22.66 -19.10
CA ARG A 237 26.59 22.72 -18.81
C ARG A 237 27.37 21.52 -19.36
N ARG A 238 26.78 20.32 -19.31
CA ARG A 238 27.38 19.08 -19.80
C ARG A 238 27.42 19.04 -21.33
N ARG A 239 26.35 19.44 -22.01
CA ARG A 239 26.34 19.58 -23.48
C ARG A 239 27.45 20.53 -23.97
N HIS A 240 27.57 21.71 -23.36
CA HIS A 240 28.66 22.62 -23.69
C HIS A 240 30.05 22.01 -23.46
N PHE A 241 30.21 21.21 -22.41
CA PHE A 241 31.46 20.48 -22.16
C PHE A 241 31.72 19.43 -23.25
N GLU A 242 30.71 18.64 -23.62
CA GLU A 242 30.78 17.65 -24.69
C GLU A 242 31.14 18.30 -26.04
N ASP A 243 30.51 19.43 -26.39
CA ASP A 243 30.81 20.20 -27.59
C ASP A 243 32.29 20.65 -27.63
N GLU A 244 32.81 21.20 -26.52
CA GLU A 244 34.22 21.59 -26.40
C GLU A 244 35.18 20.40 -26.52
N GLN A 245 34.78 19.22 -26.05
CA GLN A 245 35.55 17.98 -26.21
C GLN A 245 35.57 17.54 -27.67
N VAL A 246 34.42 17.53 -28.35
CA VAL A 246 34.31 17.21 -29.78
C VAL A 246 35.17 18.16 -30.60
N LEU A 247 35.07 19.46 -30.37
CA LEU A 247 35.89 20.46 -31.07
C LEU A 247 37.39 20.27 -30.84
N ARG A 248 37.80 19.86 -29.63
CA ARG A 248 39.22 19.59 -29.34
C ARG A 248 39.73 18.37 -30.10
N TRP A 249 38.94 17.29 -30.11
CA TRP A 249 39.27 16.08 -30.87
C TRP A 249 39.34 16.35 -32.36
N LEU A 250 38.35 17.05 -32.90
CA LEU A 250 38.30 17.42 -34.31
C LEU A 250 39.53 18.24 -34.72
N ARG A 251 39.95 19.23 -33.91
CA ARG A 251 41.17 20.02 -34.17
C ARG A 251 42.45 19.20 -34.07
N SER A 252 42.49 18.19 -33.20
CA SER A 252 43.63 17.30 -33.06
C SER A 252 43.78 16.35 -34.25
N ASP A 253 42.65 15.93 -34.83
CA ASP A 253 42.60 14.93 -35.90
C ASP A 253 42.75 15.56 -37.30
N LEU A 254 42.06 16.68 -37.54
CA LEU A 254 42.04 17.37 -38.84
C LEU A 254 42.97 18.59 -38.93
N GLY A 255 43.55 19.03 -37.79
CA GLY A 255 44.28 20.30 -37.68
C GLY A 255 43.39 21.53 -37.56
N THR A 256 43.98 22.70 -37.30
CA THR A 256 43.24 23.97 -37.11
C THR A 256 42.71 24.60 -38.40
N ASP A 257 43.24 24.19 -39.55
CA ASP A 257 42.94 24.78 -40.87
C ASP A 257 41.96 23.93 -41.70
N ALA A 258 41.31 22.95 -41.08
CA ALA A 258 40.37 22.04 -41.74
C ALA A 258 39.19 22.81 -42.39
N SER A 259 38.86 22.45 -43.62
CA SER A 259 37.72 23.02 -44.35
C SER A 259 36.38 22.55 -43.77
N THR A 260 35.31 23.32 -43.99
CA THR A 260 33.95 22.94 -43.55
C THR A 260 33.50 21.58 -44.11
N ALA A 261 33.97 21.21 -45.31
CA ALA A 261 33.66 19.93 -45.93
C ALA A 261 34.36 18.75 -45.23
N GLU A 262 35.60 18.94 -44.76
CA GLU A 262 36.33 17.92 -43.98
C GLU A 262 35.69 17.74 -42.60
N ILE A 263 35.33 18.85 -41.94
CA ILE A 263 34.59 18.83 -40.66
C ILE A 263 33.26 18.08 -40.79
N ALA A 264 32.49 18.33 -41.86
CA ALA A 264 31.20 17.68 -42.08
C ALA A 264 31.29 16.17 -42.37
N ARG A 265 32.45 15.68 -42.82
CA ARG A 265 32.72 14.25 -43.09
C ARG A 265 33.42 13.55 -41.93
N TRP A 266 33.83 14.29 -40.91
CA TRP A 266 34.52 13.73 -39.76
C TRP A 266 33.65 12.71 -39.03
N VAL A 267 34.21 11.54 -38.79
CA VAL A 267 33.59 10.48 -37.99
C VAL A 267 34.52 10.22 -36.81
N PRO A 268 34.03 10.26 -35.56
CA PRO A 268 34.89 10.03 -34.41
C PRO A 268 35.49 8.61 -34.43
N PRO A 269 36.81 8.45 -34.18
CA PRO A 269 37.45 7.15 -34.13
C PRO A 269 37.03 6.34 -32.87
N ASP A 270 37.28 5.04 -32.86
CA ASP A 270 36.96 4.16 -31.71
C ASP A 270 37.60 4.64 -30.39
N SER A 271 38.79 5.25 -30.45
CA SER A 271 39.47 5.83 -29.28
C SER A 271 38.70 7.01 -28.66
N TYR A 272 38.01 7.81 -29.47
CA TYR A 272 37.12 8.86 -28.97
C TYR A 272 35.96 8.24 -28.18
N TRP A 273 35.30 7.22 -28.75
CA TRP A 273 34.18 6.55 -28.11
C TRP A 273 34.58 5.82 -26.82
N HIS A 274 35.74 5.18 -26.81
CA HIS A 274 36.29 4.57 -25.60
C HIS A 274 36.46 5.59 -24.48
N ILE A 275 37.00 6.78 -24.76
CA ILE A 275 37.15 7.86 -23.78
C ILE A 275 35.81 8.40 -23.29
N VAL A 276 34.82 8.53 -24.18
CA VAL A 276 33.46 8.95 -23.81
C VAL A 276 32.81 7.92 -22.87
N LEU A 277 32.88 6.63 -23.21
CA LEU A 277 32.28 5.55 -22.42
C LEU A 277 32.96 5.39 -21.05
N CYS A 278 34.30 5.41 -20.99
CA CYS A 278 35.03 5.43 -19.72
C CYS A 278 34.74 6.71 -18.91
N GLY A 279 34.54 7.85 -19.58
CA GLY A 279 34.10 9.08 -18.95
C GLY A 279 32.72 8.94 -18.27
N LEU A 280 31.76 8.27 -18.92
CA LEU A 280 30.45 7.98 -18.35
C LEU A 280 30.54 7.04 -17.14
N LEU A 281 31.38 6.02 -17.22
CA LEU A 281 31.64 5.10 -16.10
C LEU A 281 32.22 5.85 -14.89
N HIS A 282 33.24 6.69 -15.08
CA HIS A 282 33.82 7.48 -13.99
C HIS A 282 32.84 8.52 -13.43
N ASP A 283 31.99 9.10 -14.28
CA ASP A 283 30.92 9.99 -13.81
C ASP A 283 29.91 9.22 -12.96
N ALA A 284 29.56 7.99 -13.33
CA ALA A 284 28.70 7.12 -12.52
C ALA A 284 29.32 6.78 -11.17
N PHE A 285 30.61 6.38 -11.12
CA PHE A 285 31.32 6.17 -9.85
C PHE A 285 31.31 7.41 -8.96
N ALA A 286 31.61 8.58 -9.54
CA ALA A 286 31.60 9.83 -8.82
C ALA A 286 30.20 10.21 -8.31
N ALA A 287 29.15 10.01 -9.11
CA ALA A 287 27.77 10.26 -8.68
C ALA A 287 27.33 9.28 -7.58
N THR A 288 27.69 8.00 -7.69
CA THR A 288 27.46 7.00 -6.65
C THR A 288 28.14 7.40 -5.35
N ALA A 289 29.40 7.85 -5.41
CA ALA A 289 30.13 8.35 -4.24
C ALA A 289 29.43 9.57 -3.60
N LEU A 290 29.05 10.57 -4.39
CA LEU A 290 28.31 11.73 -3.89
C LEU A 290 26.98 11.35 -3.23
N LEU A 291 26.22 10.42 -3.81
CA LEU A 291 24.95 9.95 -3.26
C LEU A 291 25.15 9.17 -1.95
N ARG A 292 26.10 8.22 -1.92
CA ARG A 292 26.42 7.46 -0.71
C ARG A 292 26.94 8.37 0.39
N THR A 293 27.81 9.33 0.08
CA THR A 293 28.24 10.35 1.06
C THR A 293 27.10 11.23 1.54
N ALA A 294 26.14 11.58 0.67
CA ALA A 294 24.94 12.30 1.10
C ALA A 294 24.12 11.51 2.12
N VAL A 295 23.98 10.19 1.92
CA VAL A 295 23.33 9.29 2.89
C VAL A 295 24.12 9.24 4.20
N GLU A 296 25.42 8.99 4.15
CA GLU A 296 26.26 8.91 5.36
C GLU A 296 26.25 10.23 6.16
N VAL A 297 26.26 11.37 5.49
CA VAL A 297 26.18 12.69 6.14
C VAL A 297 24.79 12.97 6.72
N ALA A 298 23.71 12.47 6.09
CA ALA A 298 22.36 12.57 6.65
C ALA A 298 22.18 11.69 7.90
N ASP A 299 22.79 10.50 7.88
CA ASP A 299 22.58 9.47 8.89
C ASP A 299 23.51 9.67 10.10
N HIS A 300 24.75 10.12 9.88
CA HIS A 300 25.81 10.22 10.91
C HIS A 300 26.36 11.64 11.12
N GLY A 301 25.90 12.62 10.34
CA GLY A 301 26.43 13.99 10.37
C GLY A 301 27.70 14.17 9.53
N VAL A 302 28.16 15.43 9.41
CA VAL A 302 29.18 15.81 8.42
C VAL A 302 30.55 15.17 8.67
N GLY A 303 31.04 15.21 9.91
CA GLY A 303 32.37 14.69 10.25
C GLY A 303 32.46 13.17 10.11
N GLU A 304 31.57 12.44 10.80
CA GLU A 304 31.52 10.99 10.75
C GLU A 304 31.14 10.47 9.34
N GLY A 305 30.16 11.10 8.69
CA GLY A 305 29.74 10.70 7.34
C GLY A 305 30.83 10.86 6.28
N LEU A 306 31.66 11.91 6.37
CA LEU A 306 32.84 12.05 5.50
C LEU A 306 33.91 11.01 5.80
N ALA A 307 34.17 10.71 7.08
CA ALA A 307 35.14 9.70 7.46
C ALA A 307 34.73 8.30 6.96
N ARG A 308 33.46 7.94 7.10
CA ARG A 308 32.88 6.68 6.58
C ARG A 308 32.95 6.60 5.05
N SER A 309 32.83 7.74 4.37
CA SER A 309 32.90 7.81 2.91
C SER A 309 34.32 7.89 2.35
N ALA A 310 35.35 8.04 3.20
CA ALA A 310 36.72 8.31 2.73
C ALA A 310 37.26 7.25 1.76
N PRO A 311 37.11 5.92 2.00
CA PRO A 311 37.59 4.90 1.06
C PRO A 311 36.92 5.01 -0.32
N LEU A 312 35.61 5.30 -0.34
CA LEU A 312 34.86 5.44 -1.59
C LEU A 312 35.23 6.71 -2.35
N LEU A 313 35.47 7.82 -1.64
CA LEU A 313 35.94 9.07 -2.27
C LEU A 313 37.34 8.89 -2.86
N ASP A 314 38.23 8.18 -2.15
CA ASP A 314 39.58 7.85 -2.63
C ASP A 314 39.56 6.93 -3.86
N ALA A 315 38.69 5.90 -3.85
CA ALA A 315 38.48 5.00 -5.00
C ALA A 315 38.17 5.78 -6.29
N VAL A 316 37.23 6.74 -6.22
CA VAL A 316 36.89 7.58 -7.39
C VAL A 316 38.07 8.43 -7.84
N MET A 317 38.87 8.95 -6.92
CA MET A 317 40.05 9.75 -7.24
C MET A 317 41.13 8.92 -7.94
N HIS A 318 41.26 7.64 -7.56
CA HIS A 318 42.15 6.67 -8.19
C HIS A 318 41.71 6.35 -9.62
N GLU A 319 40.45 5.93 -9.82
CA GLU A 319 39.88 5.62 -11.15
C GLU A 319 39.95 6.80 -12.12
N SER A 320 39.78 8.02 -11.61
CA SER A 320 39.83 9.24 -12.42
C SER A 320 41.27 9.72 -12.72
N GLY A 321 42.30 9.03 -12.22
CA GLY A 321 43.71 9.44 -12.36
C GLY A 321 44.03 10.80 -11.73
N GLY A 322 43.23 11.26 -10.76
CA GLY A 322 43.38 12.58 -10.12
C GLY A 322 42.99 13.80 -10.98
N ASP A 323 42.84 13.64 -12.30
CA ASP A 323 42.77 14.76 -13.25
C ASP A 323 41.34 15.15 -13.62
N VAL A 324 40.57 15.66 -12.65
CA VAL A 324 39.43 16.55 -12.98
C VAL A 324 40.01 17.83 -13.57
N THR A 325 40.05 17.86 -14.90
CA THR A 325 40.62 18.95 -15.69
C THR A 325 40.04 20.30 -15.28
N VAL A 326 40.82 21.38 -15.45
CA VAL A 326 40.35 22.77 -15.26
C VAL A 326 39.04 23.03 -16.01
N ASN A 327 38.84 22.39 -17.16
CA ASN A 327 37.65 22.51 -18.01
C ASN A 327 36.36 21.99 -17.34
N ASN A 328 36.46 21.05 -16.41
CA ASN A 328 35.31 20.51 -15.69
C ASN A 328 34.72 21.54 -14.71
N VAL A 329 35.56 22.39 -14.12
CA VAL A 329 35.19 23.35 -13.05
C VAL A 329 35.17 24.80 -13.55
N ARG A 330 35.74 25.06 -14.74
CA ARG A 330 35.75 26.39 -15.36
C ARG A 330 34.33 26.93 -15.50
N ARG A 331 34.15 28.18 -15.05
CA ARG A 331 32.91 28.93 -15.26
C ARG A 331 32.78 29.32 -16.73
N VAL A 332 31.60 29.11 -17.27
CA VAL A 332 31.25 29.44 -18.65
C VAL A 332 30.30 30.64 -18.62
N PRO A 333 30.62 31.76 -19.27
CA PRO A 333 29.72 32.90 -19.36
C PRO A 333 28.34 32.47 -19.89
N GLY A 334 27.26 32.95 -19.26
CA GLY A 334 25.88 32.59 -19.63
C GLY A 334 25.35 31.30 -19.00
N LEU A 335 26.16 30.52 -18.28
CA LEU A 335 25.74 29.32 -17.55
C LEU A 335 25.86 29.46 -16.03
N THR A 336 25.30 28.50 -15.28
CA THR A 336 25.11 28.56 -13.81
C THR A 336 26.38 28.44 -12.96
N GLY A 337 27.55 28.24 -13.59
CA GLY A 337 28.82 28.06 -12.89
C GLY A 337 28.97 26.72 -12.15
N LEU A 338 28.03 25.80 -12.31
CA LEU A 338 28.15 24.41 -11.85
C LEU A 338 29.25 23.67 -12.64
N PRO A 339 29.93 22.68 -12.03
CA PRO A 339 30.87 21.85 -12.78
C PRO A 339 30.11 20.94 -13.75
N ALA A 340 30.74 20.62 -14.89
CA ALA A 340 30.14 19.75 -15.90
C ALA A 340 30.05 18.29 -15.47
N ARG A 341 30.96 17.86 -14.60
CA ARG A 341 31.13 16.47 -14.18
C ARG A 341 31.16 16.36 -12.64
N PRO A 342 30.57 15.31 -12.05
CA PRO A 342 30.47 15.14 -10.60
C PRO A 342 31.84 14.97 -9.90
N GLY A 343 32.86 14.46 -10.60
CA GLY A 343 34.20 14.24 -10.03
C GLY A 343 34.83 15.49 -9.40
N ALA A 344 34.46 16.70 -9.87
CA ALA A 344 34.89 17.94 -9.25
C ALA A 344 34.44 18.07 -7.79
N TYR A 345 33.21 17.66 -7.49
CA TYR A 345 32.68 17.69 -6.12
C TYR A 345 33.21 16.54 -5.28
N VAL A 346 33.50 15.38 -5.87
CA VAL A 346 34.20 14.29 -5.17
C VAL A 346 35.57 14.75 -4.70
N ARG A 347 36.37 15.37 -5.59
CA ARG A 347 37.67 15.96 -5.22
C ARG A 347 37.53 16.97 -4.09
N ASP A 348 36.57 17.89 -4.20
CA ASP A 348 36.32 18.92 -3.19
C ASP A 348 36.06 18.30 -1.81
N LEU A 349 35.26 17.23 -1.74
CA LEU A 349 34.90 16.53 -0.51
C LEU A 349 36.04 15.66 0.02
N HIS A 350 36.75 14.94 -0.86
CA HIS A 350 37.95 14.17 -0.52
C HIS A 350 38.97 15.07 0.17
N GLY A 351 39.21 16.28 -0.36
CA GLY A 351 40.09 17.29 0.25
C GLY A 351 39.60 17.87 1.59
N GLN A 352 38.41 17.52 2.07
CA GLN A 352 37.92 17.89 3.41
C GLN A 352 37.93 16.75 4.42
N VAL A 353 38.24 15.51 4.00
CA VAL A 353 38.32 14.36 4.92
C VAL A 353 39.34 14.64 6.02
N GLY A 354 38.99 14.34 7.27
CA GLY A 354 39.85 14.53 8.44
C GLY A 354 39.91 15.97 8.99
N LYS A 355 39.24 16.95 8.37
CA LYS A 355 39.19 18.32 8.90
C LYS A 355 38.19 18.45 10.08
N PRO A 356 38.43 19.40 11.02
CA PRO A 356 37.53 19.63 12.14
C PRO A 356 36.10 19.98 11.69
N ALA A 357 35.10 19.36 12.32
CA ALA A 357 33.70 19.60 12.01
C ALA A 357 33.23 20.94 12.61
N ASP A 358 33.28 22.01 11.81
CA ASP A 358 32.71 23.32 12.14
C ASP A 358 31.54 23.70 11.21
N GLY A 359 30.88 24.82 11.51
CA GLY A 359 29.75 25.31 10.70
C GLY A 359 30.13 25.65 9.26
N ARG A 360 31.38 26.01 9.00
CA ARG A 360 31.90 26.34 7.67
C ARG A 360 32.08 25.08 6.82
N LEU A 361 32.67 24.03 7.39
CA LEU A 361 32.79 22.72 6.76
C LEU A 361 31.39 22.15 6.48
N ALA A 362 30.48 22.23 7.44
CA ALA A 362 29.11 21.76 7.27
C ALA A 362 28.39 22.47 6.11
N GLY A 363 28.52 23.79 6.00
CA GLY A 363 27.99 24.57 4.88
C GLY A 363 28.62 24.16 3.54
N TYR A 364 29.95 24.01 3.51
CA TYR A 364 30.71 23.62 2.32
C TYR A 364 30.29 22.24 1.80
N VAL A 365 30.23 21.23 2.69
CA VAL A 365 29.91 19.84 2.35
C VAL A 365 28.46 19.71 1.88
N ARG A 366 27.51 20.28 2.64
CA ARG A 366 26.08 20.27 2.25
C ARG A 366 25.85 20.91 0.89
N GLN A 367 26.57 21.98 0.56
CA GLN A 367 26.44 22.64 -0.74
C GLN A 367 26.83 21.72 -1.92
N ARG A 368 27.89 20.89 -1.79
CA ARG A 368 28.28 19.93 -2.84
C ARG A 368 27.29 18.76 -2.91
N LEU A 369 26.93 18.19 -1.76
CA LEU A 369 26.04 17.03 -1.68
C LEU A 369 24.60 17.35 -2.15
N ALA A 370 24.16 18.60 -2.02
CA ALA A 370 22.86 19.05 -2.50
C ALA A 370 22.63 18.88 -4.01
N ARG A 371 23.69 18.59 -4.78
CA ARG A 371 23.64 18.33 -6.23
C ARG A 371 23.84 16.87 -6.61
N ALA A 372 24.06 15.96 -5.65
CA ALA A 372 24.32 14.56 -5.91
C ALA A 372 23.19 13.91 -6.73
N ARG A 373 21.93 14.16 -6.35
CA ARG A 373 20.74 13.72 -7.09
C ARG A 373 20.73 14.23 -8.53
N ASP A 374 20.93 15.53 -8.71
CA ASP A 374 20.82 16.17 -10.03
C ASP A 374 21.91 15.61 -10.98
N PHE A 375 23.14 15.39 -10.49
CA PHE A 375 24.20 14.74 -11.26
C PHE A 375 23.83 13.30 -11.65
N ALA A 376 23.35 12.50 -10.69
CA ALA A 376 22.97 11.12 -10.94
C ALA A 376 21.87 11.00 -12.01
N LEU A 377 20.85 11.85 -11.96
CA LEU A 377 19.78 11.87 -12.97
C LEU A 377 20.29 12.22 -14.37
N VAL A 378 21.19 13.21 -14.47
CA VAL A 378 21.84 13.57 -15.74
C VAL A 378 22.66 12.39 -16.27
N ILE A 379 23.41 11.72 -15.42
CA ILE A 379 24.28 10.59 -15.80
C ILE A 379 23.49 9.37 -16.21
N VAL A 380 22.44 9.00 -15.47
CA VAL A 380 21.52 7.93 -15.88
C VAL A 380 20.93 8.24 -17.25
N ARG A 381 20.46 9.47 -17.50
CA ARG A 381 19.94 9.87 -18.82
C ARG A 381 21.00 9.75 -19.90
N ASP A 382 22.24 10.15 -19.63
CA ASP A 382 23.31 10.09 -20.63
C ASP A 382 23.82 8.67 -20.90
N ILE A 383 23.87 7.79 -19.89
CA ILE A 383 24.13 6.36 -20.08
C ILE A 383 23.05 5.75 -20.96
N VAL A 384 21.78 5.94 -20.59
CA VAL A 384 20.65 5.42 -21.37
C VAL A 384 20.68 5.94 -22.80
N ARG A 385 20.82 7.25 -23.00
CA ARG A 385 20.91 7.87 -24.34
C ARG A 385 22.06 7.30 -25.17
N THR A 386 23.21 7.01 -24.55
CA THR A 386 24.40 6.51 -25.26
C THR A 386 24.28 5.03 -25.61
N LEU A 387 23.59 4.24 -24.78
CA LEU A 387 23.48 2.79 -24.91
C LEU A 387 22.21 2.32 -25.65
N ASP A 388 21.15 3.12 -25.65
CA ASP A 388 19.87 2.83 -26.30
C ASP A 388 19.88 3.30 -27.77
N GLN A 389 19.61 2.38 -28.71
CA GLN A 389 20.04 2.42 -30.12
C GLN A 389 19.35 3.49 -31.00
N LEU A 390 18.47 4.33 -30.45
CA LEU A 390 17.60 5.17 -31.28
C LEU A 390 18.26 6.45 -31.81
N ASP A 391 19.39 6.93 -31.23
CA ASP A 391 20.01 8.19 -31.65
C ASP A 391 21.57 8.24 -31.69
N THR A 392 22.30 7.31 -31.05
CA THR A 392 23.78 7.39 -30.96
C THR A 392 24.52 6.32 -31.77
N ARG A 393 25.35 6.78 -32.73
CA ARG A 393 26.22 5.98 -33.60
C ARG A 393 27.51 5.51 -32.90
N VAL A 394 27.42 4.86 -31.73
CA VAL A 394 28.62 4.28 -31.09
C VAL A 394 29.04 3.00 -31.85
N PRO A 395 30.28 2.88 -32.34
CA PRO A 395 30.75 1.66 -33.00
C PRO A 395 30.66 0.44 -32.09
N GLU A 396 30.21 -0.69 -32.63
CA GLU A 396 30.06 -1.94 -31.87
C GLU A 396 31.39 -2.45 -31.32
N SER A 397 32.49 -2.26 -32.08
CA SER A 397 33.86 -2.56 -31.64
C SER A 397 34.23 -1.81 -30.37
N ALA A 398 33.99 -0.50 -30.33
CA ALA A 398 34.28 0.35 -29.17
C ALA A 398 33.42 -0.04 -27.96
N LEU A 399 32.14 -0.38 -28.18
CA LEU A 399 31.22 -0.81 -27.12
C LEU A 399 31.62 -2.14 -26.49
N ARG A 400 31.92 -3.17 -27.31
CA ARG A 400 32.36 -4.48 -26.79
C ARG A 400 33.70 -4.38 -26.07
N ALA A 401 34.65 -3.62 -26.62
CA ALA A 401 35.95 -3.39 -25.99
C ALA A 401 35.83 -2.65 -24.64
N TRP A 402 34.90 -1.70 -24.53
CA TRP A 402 34.60 -1.02 -23.26
C TRP A 402 33.90 -1.93 -22.26
N ALA A 403 32.91 -2.72 -22.70
CA ALA A 403 32.16 -3.63 -21.85
C ALA A 403 33.05 -4.72 -21.22
N ASP A 404 34.14 -5.11 -21.89
CA ASP A 404 35.07 -6.13 -21.41
C ASP A 404 36.15 -5.61 -20.44
N LEU A 405 36.15 -4.31 -20.13
CA LEU A 405 37.10 -3.74 -19.17
C LEU A 405 36.86 -4.31 -17.76
N PRO A 406 37.91 -4.76 -17.05
CA PRO A 406 37.78 -5.29 -15.70
C PRO A 406 37.49 -4.16 -14.68
N LEU A 407 36.78 -4.51 -13.61
CA LEU A 407 36.47 -3.59 -12.50
C LEU A 407 37.20 -3.94 -11.19
N CYS A 408 38.23 -4.79 -11.24
CA CYS A 408 38.98 -5.25 -10.06
C CYS A 408 39.54 -4.09 -9.22
N ASP A 409 40.16 -3.09 -9.85
CA ASP A 409 40.71 -1.91 -9.17
C ASP A 409 39.65 -1.10 -8.42
N TRP A 410 38.46 -0.93 -9.03
CA TRP A 410 37.32 -0.29 -8.40
C TRP A 410 36.82 -1.11 -7.22
N ARG A 411 36.68 -2.43 -7.39
CA ARG A 411 36.11 -3.34 -6.38
C ARG A 411 37.01 -3.54 -5.18
N GLU A 412 38.32 -3.56 -5.35
CA GLU A 412 39.29 -3.61 -4.25
C GLU A 412 39.08 -2.44 -3.26
N ARG A 413 38.71 -1.25 -3.76
CA ARG A 413 38.59 -0.02 -2.96
C ARG A 413 37.17 0.31 -2.52
N ALA A 414 36.20 0.15 -3.43
CA ALA A 414 34.80 0.51 -3.19
C ALA A 414 33.97 -0.64 -2.61
N GLY A 415 34.39 -1.89 -2.84
CA GLY A 415 33.67 -3.09 -2.45
C GLY A 415 32.31 -3.26 -3.14
N TYR A 416 31.56 -4.24 -2.65
CA TYR A 416 30.18 -4.51 -3.05
C TYR A 416 29.19 -4.00 -2.01
N THR A 417 27.98 -3.68 -2.45
CA THR A 417 26.87 -3.42 -1.53
C THR A 417 26.09 -4.69 -1.21
N ALA A 418 25.68 -4.84 0.06
CA ALA A 418 24.81 -5.93 0.49
C ALA A 418 23.43 -5.95 -0.22
N ALA A 419 23.02 -4.85 -0.86
CA ALA A 419 21.74 -4.77 -1.57
C ALA A 419 21.71 -5.58 -2.87
N ARG A 420 22.89 -5.83 -3.47
CA ARG A 420 23.11 -6.52 -4.75
C ARG A 420 24.37 -7.39 -4.65
N PRO A 421 24.28 -8.58 -4.03
CA PRO A 421 25.40 -9.52 -4.02
C PRO A 421 25.73 -9.98 -5.45
N PRO A 422 27.02 -10.03 -5.86
CA PRO A 422 27.43 -10.50 -7.18
C PRO A 422 26.92 -11.91 -7.53
N GLU A 423 26.78 -12.77 -6.52
CA GLU A 423 26.31 -14.15 -6.62
C GLU A 423 24.86 -14.25 -7.11
N GLU A 424 24.08 -13.18 -6.96
CA GLU A 424 22.68 -13.11 -7.39
C GLU A 424 22.49 -12.17 -8.59
N TRP A 425 23.59 -11.74 -9.24
CA TRP A 425 23.55 -10.72 -10.28
C TRP A 425 23.69 -11.29 -11.70
N ASP A 426 22.57 -11.31 -12.44
CA ASP A 426 22.51 -11.81 -13.82
C ASP A 426 22.70 -10.71 -14.89
N GLY A 427 22.89 -9.46 -14.48
CA GLY A 427 23.02 -8.31 -15.40
C GLY A 427 21.70 -7.71 -15.88
N ILE A 428 21.81 -6.71 -16.77
CA ILE A 428 20.69 -6.06 -17.46
C ILE A 428 20.51 -6.78 -18.80
N GLY A 429 19.64 -7.79 -18.84
CA GLY A 429 19.57 -8.81 -19.90
C GLY A 429 19.74 -8.31 -21.35
N ALA A 430 19.03 -7.24 -21.76
CA ALA A 430 19.13 -6.73 -23.13
C ALA A 430 20.47 -6.02 -23.44
N TRP A 431 21.02 -5.26 -22.49
CA TRP A 431 22.31 -4.58 -22.67
C TRP A 431 23.49 -5.55 -22.54
N ALA A 432 23.43 -6.45 -21.55
CA ALA A 432 24.45 -7.46 -21.33
C ALA A 432 24.56 -8.39 -22.55
N ALA A 433 23.44 -8.93 -23.04
CA ALA A 433 23.43 -9.82 -24.21
C ALA A 433 23.94 -9.14 -25.50
N ARG A 434 23.85 -7.80 -25.59
CA ARG A 434 24.34 -7.04 -26.74
C ARG A 434 25.85 -6.80 -26.70
N MET A 435 26.41 -6.60 -25.52
CA MET A 435 27.78 -6.10 -25.34
C MET A 435 28.76 -7.15 -24.84
N LEU A 436 28.26 -8.22 -24.20
CA LEU A 436 29.06 -9.31 -23.65
C LEU A 436 28.68 -10.63 -24.32
N ASP A 437 29.70 -11.39 -24.67
CA ASP A 437 29.61 -12.80 -25.07
C ASP A 437 30.18 -13.68 -23.94
N LYS A 438 29.59 -13.53 -22.75
CA LYS A 438 30.02 -14.17 -21.50
C LYS A 438 28.81 -14.64 -20.70
N GLU A 439 29.02 -15.66 -19.87
CA GLU A 439 28.03 -16.04 -18.86
C GLU A 439 27.77 -14.89 -17.87
N PRO A 440 26.56 -14.78 -17.29
CA PRO A 440 26.25 -13.77 -16.29
C PRO A 440 27.24 -13.80 -15.11
N LEU A 441 27.40 -12.66 -14.43
CA LEU A 441 28.33 -12.54 -13.30
C LEU A 441 28.07 -13.61 -12.23
N SER A 442 26.80 -13.83 -11.87
CA SER A 442 26.36 -14.88 -10.94
C SER A 442 26.90 -16.29 -11.26
N GLY A 443 27.02 -16.65 -12.55
CA GLY A 443 27.59 -17.92 -12.99
C GLY A 443 29.12 -17.96 -12.85
N ARG A 444 29.79 -16.85 -13.14
CA ARG A 444 31.25 -16.75 -13.13
C ARG A 444 31.83 -16.71 -11.71
N VAL A 445 31.12 -16.13 -10.76
CA VAL A 445 31.55 -16.04 -9.34
C VAL A 445 31.45 -17.37 -8.58
N ALA A 446 30.86 -18.40 -9.18
CA ALA A 446 30.89 -19.75 -8.60
C ALA A 446 32.31 -20.34 -8.57
N GLU A 447 33.19 -19.92 -9.49
CA GLU A 447 34.54 -20.46 -9.66
C GLU A 447 35.66 -19.46 -9.31
N PHE A 448 35.36 -18.16 -9.34
CA PHE A 448 36.33 -17.08 -9.17
C PHE A 448 35.86 -16.02 -8.18
N ASP A 449 36.79 -15.21 -7.65
CA ASP A 449 36.41 -14.02 -6.89
C ASP A 449 35.67 -13.04 -7.81
N ALA A 450 34.52 -12.52 -7.33
CA ALA A 450 33.72 -11.55 -8.05
C ALA A 450 34.54 -10.34 -8.52
N ALA A 451 35.45 -9.83 -7.70
CA ALA A 451 36.29 -8.69 -8.05
C ALA A 451 37.21 -8.97 -9.25
N ASP A 452 37.67 -10.21 -9.40
CA ASP A 452 38.60 -10.61 -10.46
C ASP A 452 37.90 -10.84 -11.80
N VAL A 453 36.59 -11.13 -11.79
CA VAL A 453 35.83 -11.46 -13.00
C VAL A 453 34.83 -10.38 -13.42
N GLU A 454 34.37 -9.49 -12.54
CA GLU A 454 33.43 -8.45 -12.93
C GLU A 454 34.02 -7.53 -14.01
N VAL A 455 33.23 -7.31 -15.06
CA VAL A 455 33.52 -6.37 -16.14
C VAL A 455 32.44 -5.29 -16.23
N VAL A 456 32.74 -4.20 -16.92
CA VAL A 456 31.81 -3.08 -17.09
C VAL A 456 30.46 -3.51 -17.68
N GLY A 457 30.46 -4.46 -18.62
CA GLY A 457 29.25 -4.98 -19.26
C GLY A 457 28.31 -5.75 -18.34
N ASP A 458 28.70 -6.07 -17.11
CA ASP A 458 27.82 -6.69 -16.12
C ASP A 458 26.78 -5.70 -15.57
N PHE A 459 27.02 -4.39 -15.69
CA PHE A 459 26.12 -3.31 -15.26
C PHE A 459 25.76 -3.28 -13.76
N LEU A 460 26.45 -4.04 -12.91
CA LEU A 460 26.24 -3.99 -11.46
C LEU A 460 26.53 -2.58 -10.92
N TRP A 461 27.63 -1.96 -11.37
CA TRP A 461 27.98 -0.56 -11.06
C TRP A 461 26.86 0.45 -11.41
N TYR A 462 26.11 0.20 -12.49
CA TYR A 462 25.03 1.07 -12.93
C TYR A 462 23.80 0.92 -12.04
N VAL A 463 23.44 -0.31 -11.68
CA VAL A 463 22.32 -0.51 -10.74
C VAL A 463 22.67 -0.03 -9.34
N GLU A 464 23.94 -0.12 -8.93
CA GLU A 464 24.41 0.49 -7.68
C GLU A 464 24.27 2.01 -7.64
N LEU A 465 24.39 2.70 -8.79
CA LEU A 465 24.08 4.13 -8.91
C LEU A 465 22.59 4.39 -8.68
N ILE A 466 21.71 3.58 -9.28
CA ILE A 466 20.26 3.71 -9.12
C ILE A 466 19.84 3.36 -7.68
N ASP A 467 20.43 2.34 -7.07
CA ASP A 467 20.22 1.96 -5.68
C ASP A 467 20.67 3.09 -4.74
N ALA A 468 21.83 3.72 -5.00
CA ALA A 468 22.27 4.89 -4.25
C ALA A 468 21.28 6.06 -4.40
N LEU A 469 20.72 6.27 -5.60
CA LEU A 469 19.70 7.28 -5.85
C LEU A 469 18.41 6.97 -5.07
N ALA A 470 17.99 5.71 -5.03
CA ALA A 470 16.85 5.24 -4.26
C ALA A 470 17.02 5.48 -2.75
N ARG A 471 18.24 5.26 -2.24
CA ARG A 471 18.57 5.49 -0.82
C ARG A 471 18.42 6.93 -0.39
N VAL A 472 18.79 7.91 -1.23
CA VAL A 472 18.55 9.33 -0.92
C VAL A 472 17.06 9.69 -0.94
N HIS A 473 16.23 8.97 -1.73
CA HIS A 473 14.77 9.10 -1.72
C HIS A 473 14.09 8.41 -0.52
N GLY A 474 14.85 7.64 0.26
CA GLY A 474 14.38 6.96 1.47
C GLY A 474 13.98 5.51 1.25
N HIS A 475 14.31 4.94 0.10
CA HIS A 475 14.11 3.54 -0.23
C HIS A 475 15.36 2.72 0.12
N GLU A 476 15.22 1.41 0.28
CA GLU A 476 16.37 0.55 0.58
C GLU A 476 17.24 0.31 -0.66
N ARG A 477 16.58 0.03 -1.79
CA ARG A 477 17.17 -0.18 -3.12
C ARG A 477 16.14 0.17 -4.21
N ALA A 478 16.60 0.32 -5.44
CA ALA A 478 15.74 0.52 -6.60
C ALA A 478 14.98 -0.76 -6.96
N GLN A 479 13.78 -0.61 -7.50
CA GLN A 479 12.89 -1.73 -7.84
C GLN A 479 12.75 -1.87 -9.35
N ALA A 480 12.78 -3.11 -9.86
CA ALA A 480 12.47 -3.38 -11.26
C ALA A 480 10.99 -3.09 -11.54
N LEU A 481 10.68 -2.35 -12.59
CA LEU A 481 9.29 -2.04 -12.98
C LEU A 481 8.70 -3.16 -13.85
N PRO A 482 7.59 -3.81 -13.44
CA PRO A 482 6.92 -4.81 -14.26
C PRO A 482 6.30 -4.19 -15.53
N GLY A 483 6.50 -4.82 -16.69
CA GLY A 483 5.69 -4.59 -17.90
C GLY A 483 6.04 -3.38 -18.77
N THR A 484 7.20 -2.74 -18.60
CA THR A 484 7.61 -1.57 -19.42
C THR A 484 8.57 -1.87 -20.57
N GLY A 485 9.00 -3.12 -20.73
CA GLY A 485 10.01 -3.51 -21.73
C GLY A 485 11.42 -3.11 -21.27
N GLU A 486 12.27 -4.13 -21.14
CA GLU A 486 13.68 -4.07 -20.67
C GLU A 486 13.87 -3.50 -19.24
N PRO A 487 14.89 -3.91 -18.47
CA PRO A 487 14.82 -3.89 -17.00
C PRO A 487 15.15 -2.49 -16.44
N TRP A 488 14.15 -1.62 -16.45
CA TRP A 488 14.23 -0.31 -15.81
C TRP A 488 14.07 -0.45 -14.31
N TYR A 489 15.11 -0.06 -13.57
CA TYR A 489 15.07 0.11 -12.13
C TYR A 489 14.57 1.51 -11.79
N ALA A 490 13.44 1.58 -11.10
CA ALA A 490 12.91 2.81 -10.56
C ALA A 490 13.53 3.12 -9.18
N HIS A 491 14.11 4.30 -9.07
CA HIS A 491 14.71 4.80 -7.82
C HIS A 491 13.67 5.43 -6.88
N ASP A 492 12.49 5.82 -7.38
CA ASP A 492 11.43 6.43 -6.56
C ASP A 492 10.08 5.75 -6.85
N VAL A 493 9.92 4.54 -6.32
CA VAL A 493 8.65 3.81 -6.41
C VAL A 493 7.79 4.18 -5.21
N GLU A 494 6.60 4.71 -5.46
CA GLU A 494 5.63 4.91 -4.39
C GLU A 494 5.23 3.54 -3.81
N PRO A 495 5.36 3.32 -2.49
CA PRO A 495 4.99 2.05 -1.90
C PRO A 495 3.52 1.75 -2.18
N ALA A 496 3.23 0.52 -2.60
CA ALA A 496 1.85 0.10 -2.87
C ALA A 496 0.97 0.35 -1.62
N PRO A 497 -0.27 0.83 -1.80
CA PRO A 497 -1.18 1.07 -0.68
C PRO A 497 -1.40 -0.24 0.08
N GLN A 498 -1.02 -0.26 1.37
CA GLN A 498 -1.19 -1.44 2.21
C GLN A 498 -2.69 -1.69 2.46
N PRO A 499 -3.19 -2.93 2.25
CA PRO A 499 -4.56 -3.27 2.60
C PRO A 499 -4.70 -3.32 4.13
N GLY A 500 -5.33 -2.31 4.74
CA GLY A 500 -5.63 -2.30 6.17
C GLY A 500 -5.61 -0.90 6.83
N PRO A 501 -5.78 -0.83 8.16
CA PRO A 501 -5.62 0.40 8.93
C PRO A 501 -4.24 1.02 8.74
N GLY A 502 -4.17 2.34 8.61
CA GLY A 502 -2.90 3.07 8.50
C GLY A 502 -2.12 3.09 9.83
N TYR A 503 -0.79 3.17 9.74
CA TYR A 503 0.12 3.24 10.90
C TYR A 503 0.79 4.61 11.06
N ALA A 504 0.16 5.72 10.64
CA ALA A 504 0.81 7.04 10.76
C ALA A 504 0.73 7.62 12.19
N SER A 505 -0.24 7.18 12.99
CA SER A 505 -0.34 7.50 14.42
C SER A 505 -1.08 6.42 15.20
N LEU A 506 -0.89 6.39 16.52
CA LEU A 506 -1.55 5.41 17.39
C LEU A 506 -3.08 5.49 17.32
N PRO A 507 -3.72 6.68 17.42
CA PRO A 507 -5.17 6.77 17.28
C PRO A 507 -5.69 6.31 15.91
N GLN A 508 -4.92 6.52 14.83
CA GLN A 508 -5.31 6.07 13.49
C GLN A 508 -5.31 4.55 13.39
N ALA A 509 -4.26 3.89 13.87
CA ALA A 509 -4.13 2.45 13.82
C ALA A 509 -5.23 1.78 14.67
N VAL A 510 -5.45 2.27 15.88
CA VAL A 510 -6.46 1.74 16.80
C VAL A 510 -7.87 1.93 16.26
N ALA A 511 -8.22 3.13 15.80
CA ALA A 511 -9.55 3.41 15.27
C ALA A 511 -9.86 2.63 13.98
N GLY A 512 -8.88 2.51 13.07
CA GLY A 512 -9.05 1.71 11.86
C GLY A 512 -9.30 0.23 12.19
N THR A 513 -8.61 -0.31 13.18
CA THR A 513 -8.85 -1.69 13.67
C THR A 513 -10.19 -1.82 14.39
N ALA A 514 -10.56 -0.86 15.23
CA ALA A 514 -11.86 -0.83 15.92
C ALA A 514 -13.02 -0.79 14.93
N GLN A 515 -12.85 -0.13 13.79
CA GLN A 515 -13.81 -0.12 12.71
C GLN A 515 -13.98 -1.50 12.05
N LEU A 516 -12.89 -2.27 11.90
CA LEU A 516 -13.00 -3.65 11.40
C LEU A 516 -13.81 -4.51 12.36
N VAL A 517 -13.66 -4.30 13.67
CA VAL A 517 -14.50 -4.97 14.69
C VAL A 517 -15.95 -4.53 14.59
N ALA A 518 -16.21 -3.22 14.43
CA ALA A 518 -17.56 -2.68 14.23
C ALA A 518 -18.24 -3.20 12.95
N PHE A 519 -17.47 -3.57 11.93
CA PHE A 519 -17.97 -4.25 10.73
C PHE A 519 -18.23 -5.75 10.92
N GLY A 520 -18.23 -6.24 12.16
CA GLY A 520 -18.49 -7.63 12.52
C GLY A 520 -17.23 -8.50 12.53
N GLY A 521 -16.04 -7.92 12.46
CA GLY A 521 -14.78 -8.64 12.65
C GLY A 521 -14.65 -9.11 14.10
N VAL A 522 -14.29 -10.36 14.30
CA VAL A 522 -14.07 -10.92 15.64
C VAL A 522 -12.57 -11.08 15.89
N PRO A 523 -11.99 -10.33 16.85
CA PRO A 523 -10.59 -10.50 17.22
C PRO A 523 -10.28 -11.95 17.61
N PRO A 524 -9.28 -12.62 17.00
CA PRO A 524 -8.96 -13.99 17.37
C PRO A 524 -8.30 -14.01 18.76
N ARG A 525 -8.76 -14.90 19.64
CA ARG A 525 -8.20 -15.05 21.00
C ARG A 525 -6.69 -15.36 21.04
N GLY A 526 -6.13 -15.86 19.93
CA GLY A 526 -4.72 -16.21 19.80
C GLY A 526 -3.80 -15.12 19.26
N ALA A 527 -4.30 -13.91 18.94
CA ALA A 527 -3.46 -12.81 18.46
C ALA A 527 -2.37 -12.45 19.49
N ARG A 528 -1.13 -12.30 19.00
CA ARG A 528 0.03 -11.87 19.82
C ARG A 528 0.66 -10.57 19.35
N THR A 529 0.40 -10.17 18.11
CA THR A 529 0.92 -8.97 17.46
C THR A 529 -0.23 -8.18 16.86
N TRP A 530 -0.05 -6.88 16.68
CA TRP A 530 -1.06 -6.01 16.08
C TRP A 530 -1.35 -6.38 14.61
N PRO A 531 -0.35 -6.67 13.74
CA PRO A 531 -0.65 -7.16 12.40
C PRO A 531 -1.37 -8.49 12.40
N GLY A 532 -1.00 -9.43 13.27
CA GLY A 532 -1.69 -10.72 13.36
C GLY A 532 -3.17 -10.57 13.75
N LEU A 533 -3.48 -9.56 14.56
CA LEU A 533 -4.86 -9.17 14.87
C LEU A 533 -5.56 -8.56 13.65
N VAL A 534 -4.94 -7.59 12.98
CA VAL A 534 -5.50 -6.91 11.79
C VAL A 534 -5.72 -7.90 10.64
N ASP A 535 -4.74 -8.74 10.32
CA ASP A 535 -4.81 -9.72 9.25
C ASP A 535 -5.96 -10.72 9.48
N ALA A 536 -6.14 -11.16 10.73
CA ALA A 536 -7.24 -12.04 11.08
C ALA A 536 -8.61 -11.35 10.98
N LEU A 537 -8.70 -10.07 11.34
CA LEU A 537 -9.93 -9.27 11.16
C LEU A 537 -10.25 -9.10 9.67
N LEU A 538 -9.25 -8.79 8.84
CA LEU A 538 -9.41 -8.64 7.38
C LEU A 538 -9.77 -9.98 6.70
N ALA A 539 -9.25 -11.10 7.20
CA ALA A 539 -9.60 -12.43 6.73
C ALA A 539 -11.03 -12.88 7.13
N GLY A 540 -11.69 -12.15 8.04
CA GLY A 540 -13.05 -12.42 8.48
C GLY A 540 -14.07 -12.19 7.35
N THR A 541 -15.00 -13.13 7.18
CA THR A 541 -16.04 -13.06 6.13
C THR A 541 -16.96 -11.86 6.32
N ALA A 542 -17.36 -11.55 7.57
CA ALA A 542 -18.20 -10.39 7.89
C ALA A 542 -17.55 -9.06 7.48
N VAL A 543 -16.24 -8.92 7.72
CA VAL A 543 -15.46 -7.73 7.34
C VAL A 543 -15.29 -7.67 5.83
N SER A 544 -14.98 -8.77 5.16
CA SER A 544 -14.90 -8.85 3.69
C SER A 544 -16.23 -8.52 3.01
N GLU A 545 -17.35 -8.97 3.57
CA GLU A 545 -18.71 -8.65 3.11
C GLU A 545 -19.08 -7.19 3.37
N ALA A 546 -18.78 -6.68 4.56
CA ALA A 546 -19.02 -5.27 4.92
C ALA A 546 -18.20 -4.33 4.03
N LEU A 547 -16.88 -4.54 3.89
CA LEU A 547 -15.97 -3.75 3.05
C LEU A 547 -16.33 -3.77 1.55
N THR A 548 -17.17 -4.72 1.11
CA THR A 548 -17.67 -4.80 -0.27
C THR A 548 -19.16 -4.47 -0.42
N GLY A 549 -19.87 -4.17 0.67
CA GLY A 549 -21.28 -3.76 0.70
C GLY A 549 -21.48 -2.28 0.38
N GLU A 550 -22.58 -1.95 -0.29
CA GLU A 550 -23.00 -0.56 -0.56
C GLU A 550 -23.98 -0.09 0.52
N PHE A 551 -23.79 1.13 1.05
CA PHE A 551 -24.76 1.78 1.91
C PHE A 551 -25.87 2.43 1.08
N ARG A 552 -27.10 2.40 1.59
CA ARG A 552 -28.25 2.97 0.89
C ARG A 552 -28.34 4.48 1.19
N VAL A 553 -27.72 5.31 0.37
CA VAL A 553 -27.85 6.78 0.45
C VAL A 553 -29.19 7.21 -0.19
N PRO A 554 -30.15 7.81 0.54
CA PRO A 554 -31.41 8.27 -0.03
C PRO A 554 -31.22 9.37 -1.07
N ALA A 555 -32.11 9.43 -2.08
CA ALA A 555 -31.97 10.33 -3.23
C ALA A 555 -31.79 11.82 -2.88
N PRO A 556 -32.46 12.40 -1.85
CA PRO A 556 -32.23 13.80 -1.46
C PRO A 556 -30.81 14.08 -0.95
N LEU A 557 -30.16 13.11 -0.32
CA LEU A 557 -28.78 13.23 0.13
C LEU A 557 -27.78 12.90 -0.99
N ALA A 558 -28.09 11.89 -1.81
CA ALA A 558 -27.25 11.51 -2.94
C ALA A 558 -27.13 12.61 -4.01
N SER A 559 -28.17 13.43 -4.20
CA SER A 559 -28.14 14.60 -5.12
C SER A 559 -27.30 15.76 -4.60
N ARG A 560 -26.92 15.72 -3.32
CA ARG A 560 -26.11 16.73 -2.63
C ARG A 560 -24.67 16.26 -2.39
N ASP A 561 -24.34 15.05 -2.80
CA ASP A 561 -22.97 14.53 -2.79
C ASP A 561 -22.06 15.37 -3.71
N GLY A 562 -20.92 15.80 -3.19
CA GLY A 562 -20.00 16.72 -3.86
C GLY A 562 -20.32 18.21 -3.72
N ALA A 563 -21.39 18.59 -3.02
CA ALA A 563 -21.73 20.00 -2.78
C ALA A 563 -20.72 20.69 -1.86
N GLU A 564 -20.58 22.02 -1.97
CA GLU A 564 -19.75 22.80 -1.06
C GLU A 564 -20.56 23.42 0.07
N VAL A 565 -20.02 23.34 1.29
CA VAL A 565 -20.53 23.98 2.51
C VAL A 565 -19.38 24.76 3.13
N HIS A 566 -19.49 26.09 3.18
CA HIS A 566 -18.47 26.98 3.75
C HIS A 566 -17.05 26.70 3.20
N GLY A 567 -16.92 26.48 1.89
CA GLY A 567 -15.64 26.15 1.22
C GLY A 567 -15.12 24.73 1.44
N HIS A 568 -15.94 23.82 1.96
CA HIS A 568 -15.62 22.41 2.15
C HIS A 568 -16.52 21.52 1.31
N ARG A 569 -15.95 20.57 0.58
CA ARG A 569 -16.69 19.63 -0.27
C ARG A 569 -17.27 18.50 0.58
N VAL A 570 -18.59 18.32 0.54
CA VAL A 570 -19.30 17.23 1.19
C VAL A 570 -19.19 15.96 0.35
N GLN A 571 -18.94 14.83 0.98
CA GLN A 571 -18.99 13.51 0.38
C GLN A 571 -19.89 12.60 1.23
N MET A 572 -20.79 11.84 0.62
CA MET A 572 -21.65 10.88 1.31
C MET A 572 -21.02 9.48 1.28
N ALA A 573 -21.03 8.77 2.40
CA ALA A 573 -20.47 7.42 2.48
C ALA A 573 -21.35 6.46 1.68
N SER A 574 -20.79 5.88 0.62
CA SER A 574 -21.49 4.97 -0.28
C SER A 574 -21.06 3.51 -0.10
N THR A 575 -19.90 3.31 0.51
CA THR A 575 -19.30 2.00 0.78
C THR A 575 -18.62 1.96 2.14
N ALA A 576 -18.46 0.78 2.72
CA ALA A 576 -17.68 0.62 3.96
C ALA A 576 -16.17 0.92 3.75
N ARG A 577 -15.69 0.95 2.50
CA ARG A 577 -14.34 1.45 2.18
C ARG A 577 -14.23 2.96 2.36
N ASP A 578 -15.26 3.72 2.00
CA ASP A 578 -15.31 5.17 2.26
C ASP A 578 -15.19 5.40 3.77
N LEU A 579 -15.92 4.63 4.57
CA LEU A 579 -15.83 4.68 6.03
C LEU A 579 -14.48 4.25 6.57
N ALA A 580 -13.89 3.15 6.09
CA ALA A 580 -12.57 2.71 6.51
C ALA A 580 -11.47 3.75 6.16
N GLY A 581 -11.60 4.44 5.02
CA GLY A 581 -10.72 5.55 4.65
C GLY A 581 -10.92 6.78 5.54
N TRP A 582 -12.17 7.10 5.89
CA TRP A 582 -12.50 8.20 6.78
C TRP A 582 -12.06 7.93 8.22
N SER A 583 -12.27 6.72 8.75
CA SER A 583 -11.79 6.32 10.07
C SER A 583 -10.26 6.27 10.13
N ALA A 584 -9.59 5.86 9.05
CA ALA A 584 -8.13 5.97 8.97
C ALA A 584 -7.65 7.43 9.02
N TYR A 585 -8.44 8.41 8.59
CA TYR A 585 -8.02 9.81 8.63
C TYR A 585 -8.46 10.53 9.91
N MET A 586 -9.69 10.28 10.35
CA MET A 586 -10.37 10.94 11.47
C MET A 586 -10.27 10.16 12.78
N GLY A 587 -9.86 8.90 12.78
CA GLY A 587 -9.81 8.07 13.98
C GLY A 587 -11.16 7.81 14.67
N ASN A 588 -12.28 8.17 14.05
CA ASN A 588 -13.62 7.76 14.42
C ASN A 588 -14.49 7.85 13.16
N CYS A 589 -15.24 6.79 12.85
CA CYS A 589 -16.50 6.98 12.14
C CYS A 589 -17.56 7.17 13.22
N ILE A 590 -18.40 8.19 13.05
CA ILE A 590 -19.61 8.37 13.87
C ILE A 590 -20.55 7.22 13.50
N ALA A 591 -20.35 6.08 14.13
CA ALA A 591 -21.06 4.85 13.81
C ALA A 591 -21.18 4.06 15.11
N ASP A 592 -22.34 4.17 15.75
CA ASP A 592 -22.73 3.26 16.84
C ASP A 592 -22.82 1.80 16.35
N GLU A 593 -22.89 0.84 17.28
CA GLU A 593 -22.96 -0.59 16.95
C GLU A 593 -24.11 -0.94 15.99
N ASP A 594 -25.20 -0.15 16.00
CA ASP A 594 -26.37 -0.30 15.12
C ASP A 594 -26.26 0.47 13.78
N TYR A 595 -25.19 1.25 13.57
CA TYR A 595 -25.06 2.12 12.40
C TYR A 595 -25.04 1.31 11.10
N VAL A 596 -24.32 0.19 11.05
CA VAL A 596 -24.20 -0.61 9.82
C VAL A 596 -25.58 -1.08 9.33
N GLU A 597 -26.44 -1.50 10.26
CA GLU A 597 -27.81 -1.89 9.96
C GLU A 597 -28.73 -0.71 9.64
N ALA A 598 -28.56 0.42 10.34
CA ALA A 598 -29.26 1.67 10.02
C ALA A 598 -28.88 2.22 8.63
N ALA A 599 -27.61 2.19 8.26
CA ALA A 599 -27.08 2.66 6.98
C ALA A 599 -27.41 1.72 5.82
N ARG A 600 -27.41 0.39 6.05
CA ARG A 600 -27.97 -0.60 5.10
C ARG A 600 -29.45 -0.34 4.84
N ALA A 601 -30.20 0.03 5.87
CA ALA A 601 -31.61 0.38 5.77
C ALA A 601 -31.88 1.80 5.24
N GLY A 602 -30.85 2.64 5.06
CA GLY A 602 -30.98 4.05 4.66
C GLY A 602 -31.62 4.95 5.73
N ARG A 603 -31.59 4.52 7.00
CA ARG A 603 -32.07 5.26 8.18
C ARG A 603 -30.99 6.12 8.84
N ALA A 604 -29.73 5.94 8.45
CA ALA A 604 -28.60 6.79 8.83
C ALA A 604 -27.66 6.95 7.61
N VAL A 605 -27.04 8.11 7.46
CA VAL A 605 -26.05 8.38 6.39
C VAL A 605 -24.89 9.15 6.97
N LEU A 606 -23.67 8.70 6.71
CA LEU A 606 -22.46 9.46 7.07
C LEU A 606 -22.04 10.40 5.94
N ALA A 607 -21.69 11.63 6.31
CA ALA A 607 -21.12 12.64 5.45
C ALA A 607 -19.70 13.02 5.91
N GLY A 608 -18.78 13.21 4.97
CA GLY A 608 -17.44 13.72 5.21
C GLY A 608 -17.25 15.09 4.55
N LEU A 609 -16.63 16.04 5.25
CA LEU A 609 -16.37 17.39 4.76
C LEU A 609 -14.88 17.57 4.45
N TYR A 610 -14.54 17.84 3.20
CA TYR A 610 -13.17 17.93 2.70
C TYR A 610 -12.73 19.38 2.45
N GLY A 611 -11.59 19.76 3.00
CA GLY A 611 -11.00 21.08 2.78
C GLY A 611 -10.23 21.21 1.45
N PRO A 612 -9.65 22.39 1.15
CA PRO A 612 -8.99 22.71 -0.12
C PRO A 612 -7.82 21.79 -0.52
N GLY A 613 -7.21 21.11 0.46
CA GLY A 613 -6.13 20.15 0.23
C GLY A 613 -6.60 18.71 -0.02
N GLY A 614 -7.88 18.48 -0.29
CA GLY A 614 -8.47 17.14 -0.46
C GLY A 614 -8.44 16.30 0.83
N ARG A 615 -8.25 16.95 1.98
CA ARG A 615 -8.20 16.33 3.30
C ARG A 615 -9.54 16.46 4.00
N LEU A 616 -10.01 15.36 4.60
CA LEU A 616 -11.20 15.35 5.44
C LEU A 616 -10.95 16.27 6.65
N VAL A 617 -11.94 17.06 7.05
CA VAL A 617 -11.85 18.06 8.14
C VAL A 617 -12.82 17.71 9.27
N ALA A 618 -14.02 17.28 8.90
CA ALA A 618 -15.06 16.83 9.80
C ALA A 618 -15.87 15.69 9.16
N ASN A 619 -16.52 14.88 9.97
CA ASN A 619 -17.56 13.95 9.55
C ASN A 619 -18.85 14.18 10.36
N ALA A 620 -19.97 13.75 9.81
CA ALA A 620 -21.28 13.96 10.40
C ALA A 620 -22.20 12.77 10.14
N GLU A 621 -22.97 12.35 11.14
CA GLU A 621 -24.07 11.40 10.96
C GLU A 621 -25.38 12.15 10.74
N LEU A 622 -26.12 11.72 9.72
CA LEU A 622 -27.40 12.28 9.32
C LEU A 622 -28.51 11.24 9.54
N ALA A 623 -29.58 11.64 10.23
CA ALA A 623 -30.76 10.83 10.41
C ALA A 623 -32.03 11.56 9.92
N PRO A 624 -33.04 10.82 9.43
CA PRO A 624 -34.31 11.42 9.03
C PRO A 624 -35.04 11.94 10.27
N LEU A 625 -35.70 13.10 10.15
CA LEU A 625 -36.62 13.60 11.17
C LEU A 625 -37.82 12.65 11.33
N LYS A 626 -38.53 12.72 12.45
CA LYS A 626 -39.78 11.97 12.63
C LYS A 626 -40.99 12.92 12.52
N PRO A 627 -41.90 12.74 11.55
CA PRO A 627 -41.88 11.79 10.42
C PRO A 627 -40.84 12.13 9.32
N ALA A 628 -40.33 11.11 8.62
CA ALA A 628 -39.19 11.21 7.67
C ALA A 628 -39.38 12.24 6.55
N ALA A 629 -40.62 12.50 6.14
CA ALA A 629 -40.94 13.52 5.14
C ALA A 629 -40.54 14.96 5.55
N ARG A 630 -40.31 15.21 6.86
CA ARG A 630 -39.92 16.54 7.37
C ARG A 630 -38.49 16.96 7.05
N GLY A 631 -37.63 16.05 6.60
CA GLY A 631 -36.24 16.36 6.29
C GLY A 631 -35.25 15.56 7.11
N TRP A 632 -34.06 16.12 7.25
CA TRP A 632 -32.90 15.49 7.88
C TRP A 632 -32.40 16.36 9.04
N HIS A 633 -31.71 15.72 9.98
CA HIS A 633 -30.97 16.41 11.03
C HIS A 633 -29.63 15.73 11.23
N VAL A 634 -28.66 16.49 11.71
CA VAL A 634 -27.36 15.99 12.14
C VAL A 634 -27.52 15.42 13.54
N THR A 635 -27.21 14.13 13.71
CA THR A 635 -27.23 13.47 15.02
C THR A 635 -25.92 13.63 15.76
N ASP A 636 -24.81 13.63 15.03
CA ASP A 636 -23.49 13.92 15.57
C ASP A 636 -22.56 14.50 14.49
N PHE A 637 -21.59 15.30 14.92
CA PHE A 637 -20.66 16.06 14.08
C PHE A 637 -19.28 16.16 14.74
N ALA A 638 -18.25 15.56 14.16
CA ALA A 638 -16.94 15.43 14.79
C ALA A 638 -15.79 15.86 13.86
N GLY A 639 -14.80 16.52 14.45
CA GLY A 639 -13.50 16.79 13.84
C GLY A 639 -12.53 15.60 14.02
N ARG A 640 -11.31 15.76 13.49
CA ARG A 640 -10.29 14.69 13.51
C ARG A 640 -10.03 14.20 14.95
N PHE A 641 -10.01 12.89 15.15
CA PHE A 641 -9.84 12.17 16.43
C PHE A 641 -10.86 12.58 17.51
N ASN A 642 -12.13 12.72 17.12
CA ASN A 642 -13.22 13.24 17.97
C ASN A 642 -12.98 14.67 18.52
N HIS A 643 -12.10 15.46 17.91
CA HIS A 643 -11.97 16.87 18.30
C HIS A 643 -13.22 17.67 17.96
N VAL A 644 -13.41 18.78 18.67
CA VAL A 644 -14.43 19.78 18.33
C VAL A 644 -14.06 20.35 16.96
N ALA A 645 -15.00 20.25 16.02
CA ALA A 645 -14.83 20.82 14.68
C ALA A 645 -14.97 22.36 14.73
N PRO A 646 -14.51 23.09 13.71
CA PRO A 646 -14.65 24.55 13.68
C PRO A 646 -16.14 24.95 13.84
N PRO A 647 -16.52 25.80 14.82
CA PRO A 647 -17.92 26.10 15.10
C PRO A 647 -18.68 26.70 13.92
N ALA A 648 -18.01 27.54 13.12
CA ALA A 648 -18.61 28.14 11.92
C ALA A 648 -18.90 27.08 10.83
N LEU A 649 -18.10 26.01 10.75
CA LEU A 649 -18.33 24.91 9.83
C LEU A 649 -19.49 24.03 10.31
N GLU A 650 -19.55 23.76 11.62
CA GLU A 650 -20.63 23.00 12.24
C GLU A 650 -21.97 23.72 12.06
N GLU A 651 -22.07 25.00 12.41
CA GLU A 651 -23.27 25.83 12.23
C GLU A 651 -23.74 25.87 10.76
N ALA A 652 -22.83 26.17 9.83
CA ALA A 652 -23.13 26.19 8.40
C ALA A 652 -23.59 24.83 7.87
N PHE A 653 -23.04 23.73 8.40
CA PHE A 653 -23.44 22.38 7.99
C PHE A 653 -24.81 21.99 8.57
N HIS A 654 -25.10 22.35 9.82
CA HIS A 654 -26.43 22.16 10.41
C HIS A 654 -27.52 22.87 9.61
N ASP A 655 -27.30 24.15 9.26
CA ASP A 655 -28.22 24.93 8.42
C ASP A 655 -28.40 24.30 7.03
N TRP A 656 -27.29 23.84 6.44
CA TRP A 656 -27.31 23.18 5.14
C TRP A 656 -28.11 21.87 5.16
N VAL A 657 -27.97 21.04 6.22
CA VAL A 657 -28.72 19.78 6.38
C VAL A 657 -30.21 20.06 6.61
N ALA A 658 -30.55 21.08 7.40
CA ALA A 658 -31.93 21.45 7.68
C ALA A 658 -32.72 21.84 6.41
N ALA A 659 -32.01 22.33 5.38
CA ALA A 659 -32.59 22.66 4.08
C ALA A 659 -32.83 21.45 3.14
N ILE A 660 -32.46 20.23 3.55
CA ILE A 660 -32.59 19.02 2.72
C ILE A 660 -33.99 18.39 2.92
N PRO A 661 -34.77 18.20 1.84
CA PRO A 661 -36.11 17.62 1.94
C PRO A 661 -36.08 16.14 2.33
N GLY A 662 -37.10 15.70 3.05
CA GLY A 662 -37.26 14.31 3.49
C GLY A 662 -37.64 13.38 2.33
N PRO A 663 -37.38 12.07 2.43
CA PRO A 663 -37.87 11.10 1.46
C PRO A 663 -39.42 11.10 1.43
N PRO A 664 -40.06 10.98 0.25
CA PRO A 664 -41.51 10.94 0.14
C PRO A 664 -42.09 9.74 0.91
N PRO A 665 -43.29 9.85 1.50
CA PRO A 665 -43.91 8.76 2.24
C PRO A 665 -44.13 7.54 1.32
N ARG A 666 -43.75 6.35 1.79
CA ARG A 666 -44.09 5.09 1.13
C ARG A 666 -45.60 4.88 1.26
N VAL A 667 -46.32 4.93 0.15
CA VAL A 667 -47.70 4.44 0.07
C VAL A 667 -47.66 2.92 0.30
N PRO A 668 -48.47 2.34 1.20
CA PRO A 668 -48.56 0.89 1.36
C PRO A 668 -49.11 0.28 0.07
N ASP A 669 -48.44 -0.75 -0.46
CA ASP A 669 -48.92 -1.48 -1.63
C ASP A 669 -50.26 -2.15 -1.31
N ALA A 670 -51.31 -1.76 -2.03
CA ALA A 670 -52.61 -2.45 -2.01
C ALA A 670 -52.51 -3.79 -2.77
N PRO A 671 -53.29 -4.82 -2.38
CA PRO A 671 -53.22 -6.13 -3.02
C PRO A 671 -53.66 -6.05 -4.49
N PRO A 672 -53.13 -6.92 -5.37
CA PRO A 672 -53.33 -6.80 -6.80
C PRO A 672 -54.70 -7.35 -7.18
N ASP A 673 -55.63 -6.47 -7.54
CA ASP A 673 -56.81 -6.86 -8.31
C ASP A 673 -56.66 -6.41 -9.76
N GLY A 674 -57.01 -7.34 -10.64
CA GLY A 674 -56.74 -7.32 -12.07
C GLY A 674 -57.42 -6.18 -12.82
N GLY A 675 -56.81 -5.86 -13.96
CA GLY A 675 -57.35 -4.96 -14.97
C GLY A 675 -56.37 -3.85 -15.29
N VAL A 676 -55.56 -4.06 -16.33
CA VAL A 676 -54.75 -3.01 -16.94
C VAL A 676 -55.65 -2.18 -17.87
N PRO A 677 -55.68 -0.85 -17.72
CA PRO A 677 -55.73 0.05 -18.87
C PRO A 677 -54.38 0.79 -19.02
N PRO A 678 -53.95 1.08 -20.25
CA PRO A 678 -52.60 1.56 -20.52
C PRO A 678 -52.40 3.00 -20.04
N ALA A 679 -51.32 3.23 -19.29
CA ALA A 679 -50.83 4.56 -18.95
C ALA A 679 -50.15 5.23 -20.17
N PRO A 680 -50.22 6.57 -20.29
CA PRO A 680 -49.62 7.31 -21.40
C PRO A 680 -48.08 7.21 -21.38
N PRO A 681 -47.39 7.42 -22.52
CA PRO A 681 -45.97 7.12 -22.64
C PRO A 681 -45.15 7.99 -21.68
N ALA A 682 -44.63 7.36 -20.64
CA ALA A 682 -43.60 7.94 -19.79
C ALA A 682 -42.35 8.17 -20.65
N ARG A 683 -41.89 9.42 -20.69
CA ARG A 683 -40.59 9.79 -21.27
C ARG A 683 -39.49 8.86 -20.73
N PRO A 684 -38.55 8.40 -21.56
CA PRO A 684 -37.61 7.36 -21.17
C PRO A 684 -36.67 7.89 -20.08
N VAL A 685 -36.91 7.49 -18.84
CA VAL A 685 -35.88 7.49 -17.81
C VAL A 685 -34.80 6.55 -18.32
N ARG A 686 -33.61 7.09 -18.61
CA ARG A 686 -32.42 6.29 -18.95
C ARG A 686 -32.12 5.34 -17.78
N ARG A 687 -32.72 4.15 -17.78
CA ARG A 687 -32.35 3.05 -16.88
C ARG A 687 -30.87 2.77 -17.10
N ARG A 688 -30.08 2.85 -16.02
CA ARG A 688 -28.63 2.63 -16.08
C ARG A 688 -28.38 1.23 -16.67
N ALA A 689 -27.42 1.11 -17.58
CA ALA A 689 -27.14 -0.13 -18.32
C ALA A 689 -26.99 -1.38 -17.43
N GLY A 690 -26.53 -1.22 -16.18
CA GLY A 690 -26.40 -2.31 -15.20
C GLY A 690 -27.72 -2.86 -14.65
N GLU A 691 -28.79 -2.06 -14.58
CA GLU A 691 -30.11 -2.54 -14.14
C GLU A 691 -30.80 -3.33 -15.27
N ARG A 692 -30.58 -2.92 -16.53
CA ARG A 692 -31.03 -3.66 -17.71
C ARG A 692 -30.33 -5.00 -17.86
N LEU A 693 -29.01 -5.06 -17.63
CA LEU A 693 -28.25 -6.32 -17.61
C LEU A 693 -28.83 -7.32 -16.62
N LEU A 694 -29.12 -6.88 -15.39
CA LEU A 694 -29.68 -7.76 -14.35
C LEU A 694 -31.10 -8.21 -14.66
N GLY A 695 -31.94 -7.31 -15.22
CA GLY A 695 -33.33 -7.62 -15.57
C GLY A 695 -33.49 -8.47 -16.83
N GLU A 696 -32.62 -8.30 -17.83
CA GLU A 696 -32.71 -8.98 -19.13
C GLU A 696 -31.86 -10.26 -19.18
N ALA A 697 -30.59 -10.22 -18.74
CA ALA A 697 -29.68 -11.38 -18.83
C ALA A 697 -29.76 -12.32 -17.61
N GLY A 698 -30.11 -11.81 -16.43
CA GLY A 698 -30.18 -12.59 -15.19
C GLY A 698 -31.16 -13.76 -15.23
N PRO A 699 -32.44 -13.54 -15.58
CA PRO A 699 -33.42 -14.62 -15.70
C PRO A 699 -33.03 -15.64 -16.78
N ALA A 700 -32.58 -15.18 -17.96
CA ALA A 700 -32.19 -16.04 -19.07
C ALA A 700 -31.01 -16.95 -18.72
N LEU A 701 -29.98 -16.40 -18.05
CA LEU A 701 -28.85 -17.21 -17.57
C LEU A 701 -29.27 -18.25 -16.54
N ARG A 702 -30.15 -17.89 -15.60
CA ARG A 702 -30.62 -18.83 -14.57
C ARG A 702 -31.38 -20.01 -15.19
N GLU A 703 -32.14 -19.78 -16.24
CA GLU A 703 -32.89 -20.83 -16.94
C GLU A 703 -31.94 -21.80 -17.68
N LEU A 704 -30.85 -21.27 -18.23
CA LEU A 704 -29.85 -22.00 -19.02
C LEU A 704 -28.79 -22.72 -18.19
N VAL A 705 -28.56 -22.32 -16.94
CA VAL A 705 -27.63 -23.01 -16.05
C VAL A 705 -28.12 -24.44 -15.79
N ARG A 706 -27.25 -25.41 -16.09
CA ARG A 706 -27.45 -26.84 -15.86
C ARG A 706 -26.17 -27.42 -15.27
N THR A 707 -26.28 -28.04 -14.09
CA THR A 707 -25.16 -28.74 -13.45
C THR A 707 -25.23 -30.23 -13.76
N ASP A 708 -24.16 -30.79 -14.30
CA ASP A 708 -24.02 -32.23 -14.48
C ASP A 708 -23.65 -32.92 -13.15
N GLY A 709 -24.48 -33.86 -12.72
CA GLY A 709 -24.27 -34.63 -11.49
C GLY A 709 -23.01 -35.49 -11.53
N ALA A 710 -22.67 -36.07 -12.68
CA ALA A 710 -21.48 -36.91 -12.82
C ALA A 710 -20.18 -36.10 -12.70
N ALA A 711 -20.17 -34.88 -13.25
CA ALA A 711 -19.05 -33.95 -13.07
C ALA A 711 -18.93 -33.49 -11.61
N LEU A 712 -20.07 -33.27 -10.95
CA LEU A 712 -20.09 -32.88 -9.54
C LEU A 712 -19.57 -33.98 -8.62
N ASP A 713 -19.91 -35.24 -8.87
CA ASP A 713 -19.42 -36.39 -8.09
C ASP A 713 -17.89 -36.49 -8.12
N VAL A 714 -17.28 -36.26 -9.28
CA VAL A 714 -15.82 -36.25 -9.44
C VAL A 714 -15.19 -35.08 -8.68
N LEU A 715 -15.79 -33.89 -8.75
CA LEU A 715 -15.31 -32.72 -8.00
C LEU A 715 -15.52 -32.90 -6.49
N ALA A 716 -16.58 -33.58 -6.06
CA ALA A 716 -16.85 -33.92 -4.66
C ALA A 716 -15.80 -34.91 -4.13
N ALA A 717 -15.38 -35.89 -4.94
CA ALA A 717 -14.30 -36.81 -4.60
C ALA A 717 -12.96 -36.07 -4.36
N VAL A 718 -12.62 -35.08 -5.20
CA VAL A 718 -11.44 -34.23 -4.98
C VAL A 718 -11.61 -33.33 -3.76
N ALA A 719 -12.82 -32.82 -3.53
CA ALA A 719 -13.11 -32.03 -2.34
C ALA A 719 -13.07 -32.88 -1.06
N GLY A 720 -13.17 -34.21 -1.15
CA GLY A 720 -13.38 -35.10 -0.01
C GLY A 720 -14.74 -34.88 0.66
N THR A 721 -15.74 -34.43 -0.11
CA THR A 721 -17.15 -34.34 0.29
C THR A 721 -17.89 -35.59 -0.20
N GLY A 722 -18.93 -36.01 0.53
CA GLY A 722 -19.76 -37.14 0.07
C GLY A 722 -20.43 -36.84 -1.29
N PRO A 723 -20.83 -37.87 -2.05
CA PRO A 723 -21.47 -37.71 -3.36
C PRO A 723 -22.79 -36.90 -3.29
N ASP A 724 -23.50 -36.98 -2.15
CA ASP A 724 -24.74 -36.23 -1.93
C ASP A 724 -24.52 -34.78 -1.44
N ALA A 725 -23.28 -34.28 -1.43
CA ALA A 725 -22.99 -32.93 -0.97
C ALA A 725 -23.53 -31.89 -1.94
N ALA A 726 -24.15 -30.83 -1.40
CA ALA A 726 -24.67 -29.74 -2.22
C ALA A 726 -23.55 -29.08 -3.06
N PRO A 727 -23.82 -28.66 -4.32
CA PRO A 727 -22.80 -28.16 -5.23
C PRO A 727 -22.00 -26.96 -4.70
N ASP A 728 -22.65 -26.11 -3.91
CA ASP A 728 -22.06 -24.96 -3.23
C ASP A 728 -21.00 -25.38 -2.20
N THR A 729 -21.24 -26.48 -1.48
CA THR A 729 -20.34 -27.04 -0.46
C THR A 729 -19.07 -27.60 -1.10
N THR A 730 -19.22 -28.35 -2.19
CA THR A 730 -18.11 -28.87 -3.00
C THR A 730 -17.27 -27.71 -3.57
N ALA A 731 -17.92 -26.73 -4.20
CA ALA A 731 -17.26 -25.55 -4.77
C ALA A 731 -16.54 -24.72 -3.68
N TRP A 732 -17.17 -24.52 -2.52
CA TRP A 732 -16.60 -23.78 -1.40
C TRP A 732 -15.32 -24.44 -0.86
N ARG A 733 -15.33 -25.76 -0.66
CA ARG A 733 -14.17 -26.50 -0.11
C ARG A 733 -12.98 -26.48 -1.07
N LEU A 734 -13.22 -26.64 -2.37
CA LEU A 734 -12.19 -26.54 -3.41
C LEU A 734 -11.62 -25.11 -3.51
N ARG A 735 -12.47 -24.09 -3.41
CA ARG A 735 -12.03 -22.67 -3.48
C ARG A 735 -11.19 -22.24 -2.29
N ARG A 736 -11.48 -22.72 -1.08
CA ARG A 736 -10.73 -22.36 0.15
C ARG A 736 -9.47 -23.18 0.37
N SER A 737 -9.28 -24.25 -0.39
CA SER A 737 -8.07 -25.06 -0.34
C SER A 737 -6.92 -24.31 -1.00
N SER A 738 -5.75 -24.27 -0.34
CA SER A 738 -4.52 -23.79 -0.97
C SER A 738 -4.20 -24.67 -2.19
N LEU A 739 -3.47 -24.12 -3.16
CA LEU A 739 -3.15 -24.85 -4.38
C LEU A 739 -2.36 -26.13 -4.09
N ASP A 740 -1.42 -26.08 -3.14
CA ASP A 740 -0.67 -27.26 -2.67
C ASP A 740 -1.54 -28.33 -2.03
N ARG A 741 -2.52 -27.90 -1.21
CA ARG A 741 -3.47 -28.83 -0.62
C ARG A 741 -4.30 -29.47 -1.72
N LEU A 742 -4.83 -28.67 -2.64
CA LEU A 742 -5.65 -29.14 -3.75
C LEU A 742 -4.88 -30.10 -4.66
N ALA A 743 -3.61 -29.83 -4.96
CA ALA A 743 -2.74 -30.74 -5.71
C ALA A 743 -2.59 -32.09 -4.98
N ARG A 744 -2.39 -32.09 -3.66
CA ARG A 744 -2.36 -33.33 -2.86
C ARG A 744 -3.70 -34.07 -2.86
N GLU A 745 -4.83 -33.36 -2.80
CA GLU A 745 -6.15 -33.97 -2.93
C GLU A 745 -6.33 -34.62 -4.32
N CYS A 746 -5.97 -33.91 -5.39
CA CYS A 746 -6.00 -34.45 -6.75
C CYS A 746 -5.10 -35.69 -6.90
N ALA A 747 -3.86 -35.64 -6.39
CA ALA A 747 -2.96 -36.78 -6.41
C ALA A 747 -3.55 -37.99 -5.66
N ARG A 748 -4.14 -37.76 -4.48
CA ARG A 748 -4.82 -38.80 -3.71
C ARG A 748 -6.01 -39.39 -4.46
N THR A 749 -6.87 -38.55 -5.04
CA THR A 749 -8.03 -38.99 -5.84
C THR A 749 -7.62 -39.88 -7.00
N LEU A 750 -6.52 -39.53 -7.69
CA LEU A 750 -5.95 -40.34 -8.78
C LEU A 750 -5.36 -41.67 -8.27
N ASP A 751 -4.72 -41.65 -7.10
CA ASP A 751 -4.08 -42.82 -6.49
C ASP A 751 -5.06 -43.84 -5.92
N GLU A 752 -6.06 -43.36 -5.18
CA GLU A 752 -7.15 -44.15 -4.62
C GLU A 752 -8.15 -44.58 -5.69
N ARG A 753 -8.03 -44.05 -6.92
CA ARG A 753 -8.91 -44.30 -8.06
C ARG A 753 -10.36 -43.91 -7.79
N ALA A 754 -10.56 -42.91 -6.94
CA ALA A 754 -11.87 -42.29 -6.72
C ALA A 754 -12.35 -41.51 -7.96
N ALA A 755 -11.42 -41.05 -8.81
CA ALA A 755 -11.67 -40.66 -10.20
C ALA A 755 -10.45 -41.00 -11.07
N ASP A 756 -10.66 -41.28 -12.36
CA ASP A 756 -9.54 -41.38 -13.31
C ASP A 756 -9.19 -40.00 -13.91
N LEU A 757 -8.00 -39.87 -14.50
CA LEU A 757 -7.50 -38.58 -14.98
C LEU A 757 -8.37 -37.99 -16.10
N VAL A 758 -8.94 -38.85 -16.96
CA VAL A 758 -9.85 -38.42 -18.02
C VAL A 758 -11.16 -37.91 -17.41
N GLY A 759 -11.76 -38.64 -16.47
CA GLY A 759 -12.97 -38.21 -15.76
C GLY A 759 -12.75 -36.92 -14.97
N LEU A 760 -11.58 -36.73 -14.35
CA LEU A 760 -11.23 -35.47 -13.69
C LEU A 760 -11.05 -34.31 -14.70
N TRP A 761 -10.45 -34.58 -15.85
CA TRP A 761 -10.30 -33.60 -16.92
C TRP A 761 -11.65 -33.19 -17.53
N ASP A 762 -12.55 -34.14 -17.74
CA ASP A 762 -13.88 -33.96 -18.31
C ASP A 762 -14.81 -33.28 -17.30
N ALA A 763 -14.78 -33.67 -16.02
CA ALA A 763 -15.52 -33.00 -14.95
C ALA A 763 -15.09 -31.55 -14.79
N THR A 764 -13.78 -31.29 -14.90
CA THR A 764 -13.25 -29.92 -14.97
C THR A 764 -13.36 -29.31 -16.37
N GLY A 765 -13.94 -29.97 -17.36
CA GLY A 765 -14.33 -29.39 -18.64
C GLY A 765 -15.76 -28.84 -18.60
N HIS A 766 -16.62 -29.41 -17.76
CA HIS A 766 -17.98 -28.93 -17.56
C HIS A 766 -17.99 -27.55 -16.89
N ARG A 767 -18.62 -26.57 -17.53
CA ARG A 767 -18.62 -25.16 -17.11
C ARG A 767 -20.04 -24.60 -17.16
N PRO A 768 -20.90 -24.92 -16.17
CA PRO A 768 -22.33 -24.59 -16.21
C PRO A 768 -22.63 -23.11 -16.48
N LEU A 769 -21.78 -22.18 -16.04
CA LEU A 769 -22.00 -20.75 -16.35
C LEU A 769 -21.52 -20.40 -17.76
N ARG A 770 -20.34 -20.88 -18.17
CA ARG A 770 -19.84 -20.67 -19.53
C ARG A 770 -20.81 -21.22 -20.57
N ASP A 771 -21.30 -22.45 -20.37
CA ASP A 771 -22.23 -23.12 -21.27
C ASP A 771 -23.55 -22.32 -21.35
N ALA A 772 -24.03 -21.80 -20.21
CA ALA A 772 -25.19 -20.92 -20.17
C ALA A 772 -24.97 -19.59 -20.93
N VAL A 773 -23.79 -18.99 -20.83
CA VAL A 773 -23.43 -17.77 -21.57
C VAL A 773 -23.33 -18.04 -23.08
N GLU A 774 -22.80 -19.19 -23.47
CA GLU A 774 -22.71 -19.65 -24.87
C GLU A 774 -24.06 -20.09 -25.45
N ALA A 775 -25.04 -20.43 -24.60
CA ALA A 775 -26.41 -20.76 -24.99
C ALA A 775 -27.38 -19.55 -24.97
N LEU A 776 -26.97 -18.39 -24.45
CA LEU A 776 -27.79 -17.17 -24.46
C LEU A 776 -28.16 -16.74 -25.88
N ASP A 777 -29.35 -16.17 -26.07
CA ASP A 777 -29.77 -15.53 -27.33
C ASP A 777 -28.68 -14.57 -27.83
N PRO A 778 -28.18 -14.72 -29.08
CA PRO A 778 -27.19 -13.83 -29.67
C PRO A 778 -27.55 -12.34 -29.54
N ALA A 779 -28.84 -11.98 -29.66
CA ALA A 779 -29.30 -10.60 -29.51
C ALA A 779 -29.14 -10.05 -28.07
N VAL A 780 -29.13 -10.92 -27.06
CA VAL A 780 -28.85 -10.56 -25.66
C VAL A 780 -27.35 -10.49 -25.43
N ARG A 781 -26.58 -11.41 -26.04
CA ARG A 781 -25.11 -11.45 -25.94
C ARG A 781 -24.46 -10.23 -26.60
N ASP A 782 -24.90 -9.85 -27.79
CA ASP A 782 -24.40 -8.70 -28.55
C ASP A 782 -24.77 -7.37 -27.88
N ARG A 783 -25.92 -7.31 -27.22
CA ARG A 783 -26.37 -6.15 -26.46
C ARG A 783 -25.54 -5.92 -25.19
N PHE A 784 -24.99 -6.99 -24.62
CA PHE A 784 -24.17 -6.96 -23.41
C PHE A 784 -22.80 -7.59 -23.68
N ASP A 785 -21.99 -6.88 -24.46
CA ASP A 785 -20.60 -7.16 -24.85
C ASP A 785 -19.68 -7.66 -23.70
N ARG A 786 -20.02 -7.36 -22.45
CA ARG A 786 -19.27 -7.76 -21.25
C ARG A 786 -19.62 -9.16 -20.72
N LEU A 787 -20.70 -9.80 -21.15
CA LEU A 787 -21.11 -11.13 -20.67
C LEU A 787 -20.00 -12.22 -20.81
N PRO A 788 -19.19 -12.25 -21.88
CA PRO A 788 -18.07 -13.19 -21.99
C PRO A 788 -17.04 -13.09 -20.86
N LEU A 789 -16.93 -11.94 -20.18
CA LEU A 789 -16.03 -11.76 -19.04
C LEU A 789 -16.43 -12.62 -17.83
N LEU A 790 -17.67 -13.09 -17.74
CA LEU A 790 -18.12 -14.05 -16.72
C LEU A 790 -17.34 -15.36 -16.78
N CYS A 791 -16.85 -15.71 -17.97
CA CYS A 791 -16.11 -16.93 -18.22
C CYS A 791 -14.60 -16.78 -17.98
N GLY A 792 -14.11 -15.57 -17.73
CA GLY A 792 -12.69 -15.25 -17.50
C GLY A 792 -12.25 -15.37 -16.04
N GLU A 793 -10.98 -15.07 -15.77
CA GLU A 793 -10.47 -14.99 -14.40
C GLU A 793 -10.86 -13.65 -13.73
N PRO A 794 -11.10 -13.64 -12.40
CA PRO A 794 -11.39 -12.42 -11.67
C PRO A 794 -10.22 -11.41 -11.75
N PRO A 795 -10.48 -10.10 -11.62
CA PRO A 795 -11.71 -9.50 -11.08
C PRO A 795 -12.80 -9.16 -12.12
N LEU A 796 -14.06 -9.42 -11.77
CA LEU A 796 -15.21 -9.06 -12.59
C LEU A 796 -15.63 -7.57 -12.44
N PRO A 797 -16.03 -6.91 -13.55
CA PRO A 797 -16.73 -5.61 -13.52
C PRO A 797 -17.94 -5.58 -12.56
N LYS A 798 -18.20 -4.42 -11.97
CA LYS A 798 -19.25 -4.22 -10.94
C LYS A 798 -20.65 -4.70 -11.38
N SER A 799 -21.00 -4.54 -12.65
CA SER A 799 -22.29 -4.97 -13.21
C SER A 799 -22.42 -6.50 -13.28
N LEU A 800 -21.34 -7.21 -13.64
CA LEU A 800 -21.29 -8.67 -13.69
C LEU A 800 -21.19 -9.30 -12.31
N ARG A 801 -20.55 -8.61 -11.34
CA ARG A 801 -20.53 -9.04 -9.94
C ARG A 801 -21.91 -9.14 -9.31
N ARG A 802 -22.83 -8.26 -9.69
CA ARG A 802 -24.23 -8.35 -9.25
C ARG A 802 -24.96 -9.54 -9.91
N LEU A 803 -24.62 -9.86 -11.15
CA LEU A 803 -25.21 -10.95 -11.93
C LEU A 803 -24.81 -12.33 -11.37
N VAL A 804 -23.53 -12.55 -11.06
CA VAL A 804 -23.04 -13.80 -10.43
C VAL A 804 -23.45 -13.98 -8.97
N ARG A 805 -24.11 -12.99 -8.35
CA ARG A 805 -24.70 -13.11 -7.01
C ARG A 805 -26.16 -13.56 -7.04
N LEU A 806 -26.76 -13.69 -8.22
CA LEU A 806 -28.11 -14.19 -8.35
C LEU A 806 -28.15 -15.69 -7.99
N PRO A 807 -29.15 -16.14 -7.19
CA PRO A 807 -29.34 -17.56 -6.90
C PRO A 807 -29.41 -18.38 -8.20
N GLY A 808 -28.76 -19.55 -8.22
CA GLY A 808 -28.59 -20.40 -9.41
C GLY A 808 -27.41 -20.03 -10.32
N ILE A 809 -27.08 -18.74 -10.46
CA ILE A 809 -25.88 -18.29 -11.21
C ILE A 809 -24.64 -18.36 -10.31
N ALA A 810 -24.80 -18.03 -9.02
CA ALA A 810 -23.71 -18.05 -8.05
C ALA A 810 -23.05 -19.44 -7.90
N ASP A 811 -23.85 -20.50 -7.91
CA ASP A 811 -23.37 -21.88 -7.75
C ASP A 811 -22.62 -22.34 -9.00
N ALA A 812 -23.17 -22.06 -10.18
CA ALA A 812 -22.51 -22.31 -11.46
C ALA A 812 -21.18 -21.54 -11.57
N TYR A 813 -21.17 -20.25 -11.21
CA TYR A 813 -19.94 -19.46 -11.17
C TYR A 813 -18.90 -20.03 -10.19
N ALA A 814 -19.35 -20.48 -9.02
CA ALA A 814 -18.46 -21.07 -8.01
C ALA A 814 -17.85 -22.39 -8.49
N LEU A 815 -18.62 -23.22 -9.21
CA LEU A 815 -18.16 -24.47 -9.81
C LEU A 815 -17.16 -24.21 -10.95
N ASP A 816 -17.44 -23.25 -11.84
CA ASP A 816 -16.50 -22.85 -12.91
C ASP A 816 -15.14 -22.43 -12.35
N LEU A 817 -15.14 -21.63 -11.27
CA LEU A 817 -13.92 -21.21 -10.59
C LEU A 817 -13.22 -22.38 -9.88
N ALA A 818 -13.96 -23.25 -9.21
CA ALA A 818 -13.40 -24.42 -8.54
C ALA A 818 -12.71 -25.34 -9.55
N ALA A 819 -13.33 -25.58 -10.70
CA ALA A 819 -12.78 -26.43 -11.74
C ALA A 819 -11.52 -25.85 -12.40
N ARG A 820 -11.43 -24.52 -12.57
CA ARG A 820 -10.18 -23.84 -12.99
C ARG A 820 -9.06 -24.06 -11.98
N ARG A 821 -9.34 -23.96 -10.68
CA ARG A 821 -8.35 -24.21 -9.61
C ARG A 821 -7.88 -25.67 -9.61
N VAL A 822 -8.78 -26.61 -9.86
CA VAL A 822 -8.42 -28.03 -10.01
C VAL A 822 -7.50 -28.23 -11.22
N ARG A 823 -7.77 -27.58 -12.36
CA ARG A 823 -6.83 -27.60 -13.51
C ARG A 823 -5.47 -27.02 -13.17
N ARG A 824 -5.41 -25.88 -12.46
CA ARG A 824 -4.14 -25.32 -11.96
C ARG A 824 -3.40 -26.30 -11.03
N ALA A 825 -4.13 -27.05 -10.21
CA ALA A 825 -3.55 -28.06 -9.33
C ALA A 825 -2.99 -29.26 -10.12
N LEU A 826 -3.65 -29.69 -11.20
CA LEU A 826 -3.12 -30.69 -12.13
C LEU A 826 -1.85 -30.21 -12.83
N GLY A 827 -1.78 -28.93 -13.22
CA GLY A 827 -0.57 -28.33 -13.77
C GLY A 827 0.59 -28.35 -12.77
N LEU A 828 0.31 -28.01 -11.51
CA LEU A 828 1.31 -28.09 -10.43
C LEU A 828 1.84 -29.51 -10.22
N LEU A 829 0.98 -30.54 -10.32
CA LEU A 829 1.41 -31.94 -10.29
C LEU A 829 2.28 -32.31 -11.48
N ALA A 830 2.01 -31.75 -12.67
CA ALA A 830 2.80 -31.99 -13.88
C ALA A 830 4.21 -31.39 -13.79
N VAL A 831 4.33 -30.16 -13.28
CA VAL A 831 5.62 -29.48 -13.04
C VAL A 831 6.44 -30.19 -11.97
N ARG A 832 5.80 -30.80 -10.97
CA ARG A 832 6.45 -31.57 -9.89
C ARG A 832 6.81 -33.00 -10.26
N ASP A 833 6.46 -33.45 -11.47
CA ASP A 833 6.56 -34.85 -11.90
C ASP A 833 5.93 -35.82 -10.90
N ASP A 834 4.73 -35.49 -10.40
CA ASP A 834 4.10 -36.25 -9.33
C ASP A 834 3.81 -37.72 -9.73
N PRO A 835 4.19 -38.72 -8.91
CA PRO A 835 4.03 -40.14 -9.25
C PRO A 835 2.58 -40.57 -9.50
N ALA A 836 1.60 -39.94 -8.87
CA ALA A 836 0.17 -40.24 -9.07
C ALA A 836 -0.27 -39.80 -10.46
N LEU A 837 0.06 -38.56 -10.84
CA LEU A 837 -0.24 -38.04 -12.17
C LEU A 837 0.49 -38.83 -13.26
N ALA A 838 1.78 -39.13 -13.07
CA ALA A 838 2.58 -39.92 -14.01
C ALA A 838 2.00 -41.33 -14.23
N ARG A 839 1.53 -42.00 -13.16
CA ARG A 839 0.82 -43.30 -13.29
C ARG A 839 -0.51 -43.16 -14.01
N ALA A 840 -1.26 -42.09 -13.73
CA ALA A 840 -2.55 -41.85 -14.36
C ALA A 840 -2.41 -41.57 -15.87
N VAL A 841 -1.48 -40.70 -16.27
CA VAL A 841 -1.14 -40.40 -17.68
C VAL A 841 -0.76 -41.67 -18.45
N ARG A 842 0.09 -42.52 -17.87
CA ARG A 842 0.52 -43.79 -18.47
C ARG A 842 -0.62 -44.79 -18.66
N ARG A 843 -1.58 -44.80 -17.73
CA ARG A 843 -2.70 -45.74 -17.74
C ARG A 843 -3.73 -45.35 -18.80
N ARG A 844 -4.23 -44.12 -18.74
CA ARG A 844 -5.29 -43.61 -19.62
C ARG A 844 -5.21 -42.09 -19.71
N THR A 845 -5.10 -41.58 -20.92
CA THR A 845 -5.15 -40.15 -21.25
C THR A 845 -5.86 -39.97 -22.59
N THR A 846 -6.21 -38.75 -22.95
CA THR A 846 -6.77 -38.37 -24.26
C THR A 846 -5.86 -37.37 -24.96
N GLU A 847 -5.97 -37.24 -26.28
CA GLU A 847 -5.17 -36.29 -27.06
C GLU A 847 -5.23 -34.85 -26.50
N PRO A 848 -6.41 -34.25 -26.25
CA PRO A 848 -6.48 -32.87 -25.78
C PRO A 848 -5.80 -32.68 -24.41
N LEU A 849 -5.96 -33.65 -23.51
CA LEU A 849 -5.36 -33.64 -22.17
C LEU A 849 -3.84 -33.78 -22.24
N LEU A 850 -3.34 -34.75 -23.02
CA LEU A 850 -1.90 -35.00 -23.16
C LEU A 850 -1.21 -33.81 -23.83
N CYS A 851 -1.82 -33.20 -24.86
CA CYS A 851 -1.29 -31.99 -25.48
C CYS A 851 -1.26 -30.82 -24.50
N ALA A 852 -2.32 -30.58 -23.72
CA ALA A 852 -2.36 -29.47 -22.77
C ALA A 852 -1.29 -29.62 -21.68
N LEU A 853 -1.13 -30.81 -21.12
CA LEU A 853 -0.09 -31.12 -20.14
C LEU A 853 1.32 -30.95 -20.71
N THR A 854 1.55 -31.43 -21.94
CA THR A 854 2.85 -31.35 -22.62
C THR A 854 3.22 -29.90 -22.97
N VAL A 855 2.27 -29.10 -23.48
CA VAL A 855 2.46 -27.66 -23.69
C VAL A 855 2.78 -26.99 -22.37
N HIS A 856 2.05 -27.32 -21.31
CA HIS A 856 2.26 -26.72 -19.99
C HIS A 856 3.67 -26.99 -19.46
N THR A 857 4.10 -28.25 -19.43
CA THR A 857 5.47 -28.62 -19.01
C THR A 857 6.54 -27.96 -19.88
N THR A 858 6.31 -27.86 -21.19
CA THR A 858 7.26 -27.22 -22.11
C THR A 858 7.43 -25.74 -21.81
N CYS A 859 6.34 -25.03 -21.46
CA CYS A 859 6.35 -23.60 -21.13
C CYS A 859 6.91 -23.30 -19.73
N GLU A 860 6.68 -24.15 -18.74
CA GLU A 860 7.06 -23.88 -17.33
C GLU A 860 8.52 -24.19 -16.99
N ARG A 861 9.26 -24.92 -17.85
CA ARG A 861 10.66 -25.32 -17.61
C ARG A 861 10.92 -25.92 -16.20
N PRO A 862 10.18 -26.96 -15.77
CA PRO A 862 10.35 -27.51 -14.44
C PRO A 862 11.76 -28.07 -14.21
N GLY A 863 12.29 -27.91 -12.99
CA GLY A 863 13.58 -28.48 -12.57
C GLY A 863 13.58 -30.01 -12.37
N VAL A 864 12.73 -30.74 -13.11
CA VAL A 864 12.62 -32.20 -13.10
C VAL A 864 13.22 -32.78 -14.38
N PRO A 865 13.63 -34.05 -14.41
CA PRO A 865 14.13 -34.67 -15.64
C PRO A 865 13.07 -34.64 -16.76
N LEU A 866 13.41 -34.02 -17.88
CA LEU A 866 12.55 -33.94 -19.07
C LEU A 866 13.14 -34.75 -20.23
N VAL A 867 12.27 -35.34 -21.04
CA VAL A 867 12.63 -36.05 -22.27
C VAL A 867 12.12 -35.25 -23.47
N PRO A 868 12.97 -34.99 -24.49
CA PRO A 868 12.54 -34.32 -25.71
C PRO A 868 11.61 -35.22 -26.52
N VAL A 869 10.46 -34.68 -26.88
CA VAL A 869 9.49 -35.26 -27.83
C VAL A 869 9.84 -34.82 -29.25
N THR A 870 10.24 -33.57 -29.43
CA THR A 870 10.80 -33.04 -30.69
C THR A 870 12.18 -32.45 -30.44
N ALA A 871 13.02 -32.41 -31.48
CA ALA A 871 14.27 -31.66 -31.43
C ALA A 871 13.99 -30.14 -31.51
N PRO A 872 14.91 -29.29 -31.01
CA PRO A 872 14.81 -27.84 -31.17
C PRO A 872 14.50 -27.42 -32.61
N ARG A 873 13.59 -26.45 -32.77
CA ARG A 873 13.12 -25.92 -34.08
C ARG A 873 12.40 -26.92 -34.98
N ARG A 874 12.07 -28.13 -34.51
CA ARG A 874 11.26 -29.09 -35.27
C ARG A 874 9.79 -28.98 -34.88
N ALA A 875 8.95 -28.71 -35.89
CA ALA A 875 7.50 -28.60 -35.74
C ALA A 875 6.76 -29.94 -35.84
N THR A 876 7.37 -30.99 -36.41
CA THR A 876 6.73 -32.31 -36.53
C THR A 876 6.87 -33.09 -35.23
N VAL A 877 5.73 -33.49 -34.65
CA VAL A 877 5.65 -34.34 -33.46
C VAL A 877 5.54 -35.82 -33.88
N PRO A 878 6.51 -36.68 -33.50
CA PRO A 878 6.55 -38.06 -33.94
C PRO A 878 5.47 -38.92 -33.25
N GLY A 879 4.95 -39.93 -33.94
CA GLY A 879 3.94 -40.86 -33.41
C GLY A 879 2.89 -41.25 -34.46
N PHE A 880 1.85 -41.99 -34.07
CA PHE A 880 0.71 -42.31 -34.94
C PHE A 880 -0.60 -41.77 -34.33
N PRO A 881 -1.29 -40.82 -34.99
CA PRO A 881 -0.87 -40.11 -36.20
C PRO A 881 0.31 -39.15 -35.93
N ALA A 882 1.16 -38.89 -36.94
CA ALA A 882 2.14 -37.82 -36.85
C ALA A 882 1.41 -36.48 -36.96
N THR A 883 1.74 -35.52 -36.10
CA THR A 883 1.10 -34.20 -36.08
C THR A 883 2.14 -33.09 -36.19
N THR A 884 1.71 -31.87 -36.47
CA THR A 884 2.61 -30.71 -36.55
C THR A 884 2.14 -29.62 -35.60
N LEU A 885 3.09 -28.98 -34.93
CA LEU A 885 2.83 -27.82 -34.07
C LEU A 885 2.31 -26.62 -34.88
N ALA A 886 2.67 -26.57 -36.17
CA ALA A 886 2.34 -25.46 -37.07
C ALA A 886 0.91 -25.53 -37.65
N ASP A 887 0.20 -26.64 -37.47
CA ASP A 887 -1.19 -26.79 -37.93
C ASP A 887 -2.11 -25.97 -37.01
N GLU A 888 -2.73 -24.92 -37.57
CA GLU A 888 -3.60 -23.99 -36.84
C GLU A 888 -4.84 -24.68 -36.26
N ASP A 889 -5.36 -25.67 -36.97
CA ASP A 889 -6.49 -26.50 -36.53
C ASP A 889 -6.02 -27.77 -35.80
N GLY A 890 -4.70 -27.93 -35.64
CA GLY A 890 -4.07 -29.09 -35.06
C GLY A 890 -4.22 -29.21 -33.54
N PRO A 891 -3.97 -30.41 -32.97
CA PRO A 891 -4.23 -30.69 -31.55
C PRO A 891 -3.41 -29.81 -30.60
N TRP A 892 -2.19 -29.42 -31.01
CA TRP A 892 -1.28 -28.58 -30.25
C TRP A 892 -1.77 -27.14 -30.11
N ARG A 893 -2.29 -26.56 -31.19
CA ARG A 893 -2.88 -25.22 -31.20
C ARG A 893 -4.17 -25.18 -30.41
N ARG A 894 -5.03 -26.20 -30.58
CA ARG A 894 -6.27 -26.37 -29.78
C ARG A 894 -6.01 -26.55 -28.29
N ALA A 895 -4.85 -27.08 -27.90
CA ALA A 895 -4.48 -27.29 -26.51
C ALA A 895 -3.97 -26.01 -25.79
N LEU A 896 -3.56 -24.96 -26.50
CA LEU A 896 -3.00 -23.75 -25.88
C LEU A 896 -3.93 -23.09 -24.84
N PRO A 897 -5.26 -22.94 -25.07
CA PRO A 897 -6.15 -22.40 -24.05
C PRO A 897 -6.24 -23.28 -22.80
N ALA A 898 -6.23 -24.60 -22.96
CA ALA A 898 -6.28 -25.54 -21.84
C ALA A 898 -4.96 -25.57 -21.06
N ALA A 899 -3.82 -25.39 -21.73
CA ALA A 899 -2.51 -25.26 -21.07
C ALA A 899 -2.41 -23.99 -20.22
N ARG A 900 -3.06 -22.88 -20.62
CA ARG A 900 -3.18 -21.67 -19.77
C ARG A 900 -3.96 -21.94 -18.49
N GLU A 901 -5.01 -22.75 -18.55
CA GLU A 901 -5.79 -23.14 -17.35
C GLU A 901 -5.00 -24.06 -16.41
N LEU A 902 -4.10 -24.89 -16.94
CA LEU A 902 -3.12 -25.66 -16.16
C LEU A 902 -2.07 -24.76 -15.52
N GLY A 903 -1.73 -23.68 -16.21
CA GLY A 903 -1.04 -22.56 -15.64
C GLY A 903 0.08 -21.96 -16.45
N ALA A 904 0.29 -22.46 -17.67
CA ALA A 904 1.38 -22.05 -18.54
C ALA A 904 1.21 -20.64 -19.10
N ASP A 905 2.33 -19.93 -19.18
CA ASP A 905 2.49 -18.83 -20.12
C ASP A 905 2.69 -19.40 -21.52
N THR A 906 1.65 -19.41 -22.34
CA THR A 906 1.76 -19.91 -23.72
C THR A 906 2.26 -18.85 -24.70
N GLY A 907 2.59 -17.64 -24.25
CA GLY A 907 3.25 -16.62 -25.06
C GLY A 907 4.66 -17.07 -25.47
N VAL A 908 5.37 -17.75 -24.57
CA VAL A 908 6.72 -18.27 -24.80
C VAL A 908 6.75 -19.62 -25.55
N PHE A 909 5.59 -20.23 -25.83
CA PHE A 909 5.52 -21.61 -26.36
C PHE A 909 6.41 -21.84 -27.58
N TRP A 910 6.42 -20.90 -28.53
CA TRP A 910 7.23 -21.03 -29.74
C TRP A 910 8.73 -20.83 -29.50
N GLU A 911 9.09 -19.97 -28.56
CA GLU A 911 10.47 -19.74 -28.14
C GLU A 911 11.02 -20.99 -27.45
N GLU A 912 10.25 -21.58 -26.52
CA GLU A 912 10.59 -22.84 -25.85
C GLU A 912 10.81 -24.00 -26.81
N VAL A 913 9.91 -24.16 -27.77
CA VAL A 913 10.02 -25.21 -28.79
C VAL A 913 11.21 -24.94 -29.72
N ALA A 914 11.50 -23.68 -30.03
CA ALA A 914 12.64 -23.32 -30.85
C ALA A 914 13.98 -23.59 -30.14
N GLU A 915 14.05 -23.32 -28.83
CA GLU A 915 15.26 -23.46 -28.02
C GLU A 915 15.52 -24.92 -27.59
N HIS A 916 14.47 -25.62 -27.15
CA HIS A 916 14.60 -26.89 -26.46
C HIS A 916 13.76 -28.03 -27.05
N GLY A 917 12.91 -27.72 -28.03
CA GLY A 917 11.92 -28.66 -28.54
C GLY A 917 10.75 -28.88 -27.57
N LEU A 918 9.79 -29.68 -28.01
CA LEU A 918 8.65 -30.09 -27.18
C LEU A 918 9.15 -31.11 -26.14
N ARG A 919 8.79 -30.94 -24.87
CA ARG A 919 9.33 -31.74 -23.75
C ARG A 919 8.21 -32.29 -22.85
N VAL A 920 8.43 -33.47 -22.29
CA VAL A 920 7.57 -34.08 -21.25
C VAL A 920 8.42 -34.59 -20.09
N PRO A 921 7.88 -34.73 -18.87
CA PRO A 921 8.59 -35.35 -17.77
C PRO A 921 9.00 -36.79 -18.09
N ALA A 922 10.21 -37.17 -17.67
CA ALA A 922 10.79 -38.48 -17.98
C ALA A 922 9.97 -39.65 -17.42
N SER A 923 9.14 -39.41 -16.40
CA SER A 923 8.28 -40.44 -15.80
C SER A 923 7.03 -40.78 -16.62
N TRP A 924 6.64 -39.96 -17.61
CA TRP A 924 5.42 -40.16 -18.40
C TRP A 924 5.58 -41.20 -19.51
N PRO A 925 6.64 -41.19 -20.34
CA PRO A 925 6.85 -42.25 -21.31
C PRO A 925 7.16 -43.58 -20.60
N ALA A 926 6.26 -44.56 -20.73
CA ALA A 926 6.48 -45.92 -20.22
C ALA A 926 7.28 -46.77 -21.24
N HIS A 927 7.21 -48.11 -21.13
CA HIS A 927 7.71 -49.00 -22.17
C HIS A 927 7.10 -48.65 -23.54
N GLY A 928 7.96 -48.38 -24.53
CA GLY A 928 7.57 -47.93 -25.87
C GLY A 928 7.71 -46.40 -26.12
N GLY A 929 8.11 -45.62 -25.12
CA GLY A 929 8.45 -44.20 -25.27
C GLY A 929 7.26 -43.31 -25.67
N TRP A 930 7.57 -42.11 -26.18
CA TRP A 930 6.57 -41.14 -26.61
C TRP A 930 5.57 -41.70 -27.65
N PRO A 931 5.98 -42.41 -28.74
CA PRO A 931 5.04 -42.90 -29.74
C PRO A 931 3.94 -43.82 -29.18
N ALA A 932 4.26 -44.63 -28.17
CA ALA A 932 3.31 -45.53 -27.52
C ALA A 932 2.32 -44.79 -26.60
N LEU A 933 2.76 -43.72 -25.93
CA LEU A 933 1.89 -42.85 -25.15
C LEU A 933 0.96 -42.04 -26.07
N TRP A 934 1.53 -41.48 -27.14
CA TRP A 934 0.81 -40.69 -28.14
C TRP A 934 -0.26 -41.49 -28.87
N SER A 935 0.07 -42.68 -29.38
CA SER A 935 -0.90 -43.55 -30.06
C SER A 935 -2.05 -43.98 -29.14
N ARG A 936 -1.79 -44.13 -27.84
CA ARG A 936 -2.82 -44.47 -26.85
C ARG A 936 -3.76 -43.30 -26.57
N ALA A 937 -3.25 -42.07 -26.57
CA ALA A 937 -4.05 -40.87 -26.38
C ALA A 937 -5.01 -40.58 -27.55
N HIS A 938 -4.68 -41.09 -28.74
CA HIS A 938 -5.45 -40.96 -29.99
C HIS A 938 -6.43 -42.10 -30.28
N ARG A 939 -6.43 -43.16 -29.47
CA ARG A 939 -7.42 -44.25 -29.53
C ARG A 939 -8.58 -43.93 -28.63
#